data_AF-A0A9W8A1Z1-F1
#
_entry.id   AF-A0A9W8A1Z1-F1
#
_cell.length_a   1.000
_cell.length_b   1.000
_cell.length_c   1.000
_cell.angle_alpha   90.00
_cell.angle_beta   90.00
_cell.angle_gamma   90.00
#
_symmetry.space_group_name_H-M   'P 1'
#
loop_
_entity.id
_entity.type
_entity.pdbx_description
1 polymer ?
#
loop_
_entity_poly.entity_id
_entity_poly.type
_entity_poly.pdbx_seq_one_letter_code
_entity_poly.pdbx_strand_id
1 'polypeptide(L)'
;MNGSQSTVKDLVAMLNNANLDKNVEVVVAPPSLYIPSVISTLKAGEVAGQNIYAESKGAFTGEISAEMLKDVGAKWVIIGHSERRHVFKEDDKVIAKKVKHALDVGLKVIYCVGETLADREGNQTTAVVFSQLQAVASEIKDWSNVVIAYEPVWAIGTGKVATPDQAQEVHKEIREWIKKNVSPQAADAIRIQYGGSVNAGNCKEIGMKPDVDGFLVGGASLKPEFVDIINAQQRSRTRSSLTASALRTGDEEDGDPTFVDEDDVDASARLLQTEPTTRLLKLVRQLMDEHPTCVLLTRVGDFYELYYEQADEVGAILEMQVVTRKIRRHHFRFTGFPARYVDRHLETLVVKHRKHVAICEQYQDPITRKWSRRLARIITPGTLIDEQFINPAQNNYLLAVYPHCPVASPDETAITASSTVLQQVGLAWLDLATGDFLTTVSDRTELVSDLARIKPREIVVPREYEAVLTPLIQSAFTTNDPYVTFTAKPLALFRTPWSDREGMALEAGSAATVSPATSAIPSSSITSTTTTDPATAAKETAPNVNAFIRNLDLTDAEQSATWALLRYVAETQVGKFPRLQTSTRYNPVHTMRVDSYTLRSLEILESLTTGTKVGSLIHTIDQTRTKAGSRLLAEYLRSPLTSVSALNERLDLVQRFYDRPDLLFRTRDILGSARDAQRAIQKLSLGYGGPADLLVVASALEAASQITRLCAPGFNETLTSRPATPPREGGGGGDLTPGNSPCDLLARMVPLDDMAADIRRYLGEEAPKRVSQHGFINPRACPVLTQLHTDLAGLEQAEADLEDSLCTELGVTSLQLVIGAGTRGYVEMTAREGKRFEESQQLMLEADEGRGEPPMEEMTVFQKLRSKHRYLHPRWTHLAERLQALRSRILDEEIALYQDLVRRVLDRSFSVVTNCRVLAQIDVAASFAQVACDFGYTRPTLLVEPDVFDVRGGRHPVVEMNLRRRSSRNFISNDCRLTADCPTILLTGPNMGGKSTFLRQNAILVILAQIGSFVPAHTARLSIVDRLFSRVGASDNLAGDQSTFMVEMSETAHILHHATPRSFVIMDEVGRGTATTDGLAIAYAALWTLARRIRCRSLVATHYHELTDMITGSGGDAKGGGKSHADGLAFYHTSLFTDEEGHFSFVHKVLPGISRRSHGLQVAQLAGFPADALALAREVMQQQTLPSSATAAAVETPTRRSAIAPPPVGFATPPLPDPEASRDHERLEQIKRILLPVDTEQLTARQAINLIFDLKESFK
;
A
#
# COMPACT_ATOMS: atom_id res chain seq x y z
N MET A 1 -6.57 -4.74 21.45
CA MET A 1 -6.90 -5.15 22.82
C MET A 1 -7.56 -6.54 22.83
N ASN A 2 -7.01 -7.50 22.08
CA ASN A 2 -7.65 -8.81 21.86
C ASN A 2 -6.97 -9.85 22.75
N GLY A 3 -7.25 -9.81 24.05
CA GLY A 3 -6.69 -10.75 25.02
C GLY A 3 -7.17 -12.19 24.78
N SER A 4 -6.26 -13.15 24.87
CA SER A 4 -6.61 -14.57 24.95
C SER A 4 -7.09 -14.91 26.36
N GLN A 5 -7.72 -16.07 26.54
CA GLN A 5 -8.11 -16.55 27.87
C GLN A 5 -6.90 -16.68 28.82
N SER A 6 -5.68 -16.92 28.31
CA SER A 6 -4.46 -16.88 29.12
C SER A 6 -4.14 -15.45 29.57
N THR A 7 -3.95 -14.50 28.64
CA THR A 7 -3.54 -13.14 29.03
C THR A 7 -4.56 -12.42 29.91
N VAL A 8 -5.85 -12.76 29.81
CA VAL A 8 -6.89 -12.27 30.73
C VAL A 8 -6.76 -12.89 32.13
N LYS A 9 -6.44 -14.20 32.23
CA LYS A 9 -6.12 -14.84 33.53
C LYS A 9 -4.84 -14.28 34.14
N ASP A 10 -3.81 -14.04 33.34
CA ASP A 10 -2.53 -13.50 33.79
C ASP A 10 -2.70 -12.07 34.34
N LEU A 11 -3.48 -11.22 33.65
CA LEU A 11 -3.86 -9.89 34.10
C LEU A 11 -4.63 -9.92 35.43
N VAL A 12 -5.64 -10.78 35.56
CA VAL A 12 -6.42 -10.91 36.81
C VAL A 12 -5.58 -11.48 37.94
N ALA A 13 -4.69 -12.44 37.67
CA ALA A 13 -3.76 -12.97 38.65
C ALA A 13 -2.75 -11.91 39.13
N MET A 14 -2.27 -11.05 38.23
CA MET A 14 -1.39 -9.93 38.56
C MET A 14 -2.13 -8.92 39.44
N LEU A 15 -3.30 -8.42 39.02
CA LEU A 15 -4.09 -7.44 39.78
C LEU A 15 -4.52 -7.97 41.16
N ASN A 16 -4.87 -9.25 41.26
CA ASN A 16 -5.22 -9.91 42.53
C ASN A 16 -4.06 -10.03 43.53
N ASN A 17 -2.81 -9.93 43.06
CA ASN A 17 -1.59 -10.03 43.86
C ASN A 17 -0.85 -8.68 44.00
N ALA A 18 -1.30 -7.64 43.30
CA ALA A 18 -0.69 -6.31 43.30
C ALA A 18 -1.07 -5.49 44.53
N ASN A 19 -0.14 -4.66 45.02
CA ASN A 19 -0.41 -3.69 46.07
C ASN A 19 -0.92 -2.38 45.45
N LEU A 20 -2.25 -2.27 45.30
CA LEU A 20 -2.93 -1.13 44.68
C LEU A 20 -3.28 -0.05 45.72
N ASP A 21 -3.14 1.24 45.37
CA ASP A 21 -3.59 2.33 46.24
C ASP A 21 -5.12 2.30 46.42
N LYS A 22 -5.55 2.27 47.68
CA LYS A 22 -6.96 2.25 48.11
C LYS A 22 -7.75 3.51 47.71
N ASN A 23 -7.07 4.55 47.22
CA ASN A 23 -7.69 5.77 46.71
C ASN A 23 -8.08 5.71 45.22
N VAL A 24 -7.62 4.69 44.48
CA VAL A 24 -7.80 4.57 43.03
C VAL A 24 -8.89 3.54 42.70
N GLU A 25 -9.91 3.93 41.93
CA GLU A 25 -10.92 3.01 41.40
C GLU A 25 -10.36 2.35 40.13
N VAL A 26 -9.99 1.07 40.21
CA VAL A 26 -9.52 0.28 39.06
C VAL A 26 -10.70 -0.36 38.36
N VAL A 27 -10.79 -0.18 37.04
CA VAL A 27 -11.84 -0.77 36.19
C VAL A 27 -11.18 -1.58 35.08
N VAL A 28 -11.61 -2.84 34.89
CA VAL A 28 -11.03 -3.78 33.92
C VAL A 28 -12.04 -4.05 32.81
N ALA A 29 -11.64 -3.80 31.55
CA ALA A 29 -12.46 -3.99 30.36
C ALA A 29 -11.95 -5.17 29.49
N PRO A 30 -12.26 -6.43 29.82
CA PRO A 30 -11.84 -7.59 29.03
C PRO A 30 -12.70 -7.73 27.75
N PRO A 31 -12.24 -8.50 26.74
CA PRO A 31 -13.09 -8.88 25.61
C PRO A 31 -14.36 -9.59 26.09
N SER A 32 -15.51 -9.29 25.47
CA SER A 32 -16.83 -9.55 26.05
C SER A 32 -17.10 -11.02 26.44
N LEU A 33 -16.54 -11.97 25.70
CA LEU A 33 -16.63 -13.42 25.97
C LEU A 33 -16.05 -13.83 27.34
N TYR A 34 -15.15 -13.01 27.91
CA TYR A 34 -14.48 -13.30 29.18
C TYR A 34 -15.01 -12.51 30.37
N ILE A 35 -15.97 -11.57 30.17
CA ILE A 35 -16.54 -10.75 31.26
C ILE A 35 -17.04 -11.61 32.44
N PRO A 36 -17.83 -12.70 32.26
CA PRO A 36 -18.28 -13.53 33.37
C PRO A 36 -17.10 -14.17 34.14
N SER A 37 -16.06 -14.61 33.41
CA SER A 37 -14.87 -15.19 34.01
C SER A 37 -14.09 -14.18 34.85
N VAL A 38 -13.92 -12.95 34.37
CA VAL A 38 -13.26 -11.87 35.13
C VAL A 38 -14.07 -11.48 36.36
N ILE A 39 -15.39 -11.30 36.25
CA ILE A 39 -16.26 -11.00 37.40
C ILE A 39 -16.15 -12.08 38.48
N SER A 40 -16.08 -13.37 38.10
CA SER A 40 -15.94 -14.48 39.05
C SER A 40 -14.55 -14.63 39.70
N THR A 41 -13.53 -13.88 39.23
CA THR A 41 -12.12 -14.10 39.65
C THR A 41 -11.37 -12.84 40.10
N LEU A 42 -11.82 -11.65 39.74
CA LEU A 42 -11.19 -10.39 40.16
C LEU A 42 -11.60 -10.04 41.60
N LYS A 43 -10.61 -9.87 42.48
CA LYS A 43 -10.79 -9.54 43.90
C LYS A 43 -10.78 -8.03 44.19
N ALA A 44 -10.15 -7.25 43.30
CA ALA A 44 -9.96 -5.81 43.45
C ALA A 44 -10.21 -5.11 42.09
N GLY A 45 -11.20 -4.21 42.07
CA GLY A 45 -11.63 -3.47 40.88
C GLY A 45 -13.05 -3.80 40.43
N GLU A 46 -13.60 -3.01 39.52
CA GLU A 46 -14.89 -3.24 38.86
C GLU A 46 -14.69 -3.70 37.40
N VAL A 47 -15.70 -4.31 36.78
CA VAL A 47 -15.60 -4.84 35.40
C VAL A 47 -16.46 -4.01 34.43
N ALA A 48 -15.91 -3.75 33.25
CA ALA A 48 -16.53 -2.99 32.17
C ALA A 48 -16.75 -3.82 30.89
N GLY A 49 -17.78 -3.46 30.12
CA GLY A 49 -17.86 -3.82 28.70
C GLY A 49 -17.06 -2.86 27.81
N GLN A 50 -16.58 -3.34 26.66
CA GLN A 50 -15.78 -2.55 25.70
C GLN A 50 -16.62 -1.74 24.69
N ASN A 51 -17.91 -2.09 24.52
CA ASN A 51 -18.90 -1.39 23.69
C ASN A 51 -20.31 -1.91 24.06
N ILE A 52 -21.35 -1.16 23.68
CA ILE A 52 -22.74 -1.64 23.59
C ILE A 52 -23.38 -1.22 22.26
N TYR A 53 -24.50 -1.85 21.90
CA TYR A 53 -25.44 -1.37 20.91
C TYR A 53 -26.33 -0.24 21.46
N ALA A 54 -26.91 0.56 20.55
CA ALA A 54 -27.71 1.74 20.91
C ALA A 54 -29.18 1.42 21.27
N GLU A 55 -29.70 0.27 20.83
CA GLU A 55 -31.08 -0.17 21.08
C GLU A 55 -31.10 -1.40 22.02
N SER A 56 -32.18 -1.57 22.77
CA SER A 56 -32.36 -2.68 23.73
C SER A 56 -32.55 -4.05 23.07
N LYS A 57 -33.31 -4.12 21.96
CA LYS A 57 -33.70 -5.36 21.27
C LYS A 57 -33.88 -5.14 19.77
N GLY A 58 -33.54 -6.15 18.96
CA GLY A 58 -33.78 -6.17 17.52
C GLY A 58 -32.95 -7.25 16.82
N ALA A 59 -32.93 -7.24 15.47
CA ALA A 59 -32.25 -8.26 14.65
C ALA A 59 -30.71 -8.05 14.55
N PHE A 60 -30.08 -7.57 15.61
CA PHE A 60 -28.69 -7.10 15.64
C PHE A 60 -27.72 -8.25 16.01
N THR A 61 -27.68 -9.27 15.16
CA THR A 61 -26.95 -10.52 15.41
C THR A 61 -25.44 -10.27 15.60
N GLY A 62 -24.93 -10.50 16.81
CA GLY A 62 -23.51 -10.35 17.17
C GLY A 62 -23.16 -9.08 17.95
N GLU A 63 -24.08 -8.12 18.08
CA GLU A 63 -23.92 -6.96 18.96
C GLU A 63 -24.46 -7.25 20.38
N ILE A 64 -24.07 -6.41 21.36
CA ILE A 64 -24.35 -6.62 22.80
C ILE A 64 -25.12 -5.42 23.34
N SER A 65 -26.27 -5.62 23.99
CA SER A 65 -27.05 -4.52 24.59
C SER A 65 -26.55 -4.15 26.00
N ALA A 66 -26.92 -2.96 26.49
CA ALA A 66 -26.59 -2.52 27.85
C ALA A 66 -27.18 -3.47 28.93
N GLU A 67 -28.37 -4.00 28.68
CA GLU A 67 -29.05 -4.96 29.54
C GLU A 67 -28.24 -6.26 29.67
N MET A 68 -27.66 -6.76 28.57
CA MET A 68 -26.82 -7.97 28.60
C MET A 68 -25.57 -7.79 29.47
N LEU A 69 -24.92 -6.61 29.42
CA LEU A 69 -23.77 -6.31 30.27
C LEU A 69 -24.17 -6.25 31.76
N LYS A 70 -25.31 -5.61 32.06
CA LYS A 70 -25.82 -5.49 33.42
C LYS A 70 -26.25 -6.84 34.01
N ASP A 71 -26.91 -7.69 33.23
CA ASP A 71 -27.36 -9.03 33.63
C ASP A 71 -26.17 -9.96 33.92
N VAL A 72 -25.09 -9.85 33.14
CA VAL A 72 -23.79 -10.52 33.40
C VAL A 72 -23.05 -9.94 34.62
N GLY A 73 -23.48 -8.77 35.14
CA GLY A 73 -22.93 -8.15 36.35
C GLY A 73 -21.80 -7.14 36.10
N ALA A 74 -21.58 -6.70 34.86
CA ALA A 74 -20.69 -5.57 34.59
C ALA A 74 -21.32 -4.27 35.12
N LYS A 75 -20.49 -3.37 35.65
CA LYS A 75 -20.94 -2.08 36.24
C LYS A 75 -20.62 -0.88 35.36
N TRP A 76 -19.65 -1.04 34.48
CA TRP A 76 -19.11 0.01 33.63
C TRP A 76 -19.24 -0.35 32.15
N VAL A 77 -19.15 0.64 31.27
CA VAL A 77 -19.00 0.44 29.83
C VAL A 77 -18.16 1.55 29.21
N ILE A 78 -17.24 1.19 28.30
CA ILE A 78 -16.51 2.13 27.45
C ILE A 78 -17.36 2.44 26.22
N ILE A 79 -17.58 3.72 25.93
CA ILE A 79 -18.41 4.18 24.81
C ILE A 79 -17.69 5.30 24.05
N GLY A 80 -17.68 5.21 22.72
CA GLY A 80 -17.02 6.19 21.85
C GLY A 80 -15.50 6.05 21.72
N HIS A 81 -14.92 4.92 22.18
CA HIS A 81 -13.49 4.61 22.01
C HIS A 81 -13.04 4.83 20.56
N SER A 82 -11.83 5.38 20.38
CA SER A 82 -11.28 5.85 19.10
C SER A 82 -11.55 4.91 17.90
N GLU A 83 -11.41 3.59 18.07
CA GLU A 83 -11.66 2.63 16.99
C GLU A 83 -13.12 2.57 16.52
N ARG A 84 -14.12 2.78 17.39
CA ARG A 84 -15.55 2.82 17.00
C ARG A 84 -15.82 4.03 16.12
N ARG A 85 -15.20 5.18 16.42
CA ARG A 85 -15.28 6.41 15.61
C ARG A 85 -14.57 6.25 14.26
N HIS A 86 -13.30 5.80 14.25
CA HIS A 86 -12.48 5.84 13.04
C HIS A 86 -12.55 4.58 12.16
N VAL A 87 -12.71 3.39 12.74
CA VAL A 87 -12.78 2.12 12.00
C VAL A 87 -14.23 1.74 11.73
N PHE A 88 -15.10 1.74 12.76
CA PHE A 88 -16.50 1.35 12.63
C PHE A 88 -17.45 2.49 12.22
N LYS A 89 -16.94 3.73 12.10
CA LYS A 89 -17.66 4.93 11.62
C LYS A 89 -18.92 5.28 12.44
N GLU A 90 -18.87 5.07 13.75
CA GLU A 90 -19.93 5.54 14.65
C GLU A 90 -19.87 7.07 14.82
N ASP A 91 -20.99 7.73 14.55
CA ASP A 91 -21.14 9.18 14.73
C ASP A 91 -21.50 9.58 16.16
N ASP A 92 -21.35 10.87 16.46
CA ASP A 92 -21.62 11.45 17.78
C ASP A 92 -23.06 11.27 18.27
N LYS A 93 -24.05 11.12 17.37
CA LYS A 93 -25.47 10.94 17.73
C LYS A 93 -25.74 9.49 18.13
N VAL A 94 -25.19 8.52 17.39
CA VAL A 94 -25.21 7.10 17.76
C VAL A 94 -24.48 6.89 19.09
N ILE A 95 -23.33 7.54 19.27
CA ILE A 95 -22.54 7.48 20.50
C ILE A 95 -23.29 8.12 21.68
N ALA A 96 -23.90 9.30 21.52
CA ALA A 96 -24.71 9.93 22.56
C ALA A 96 -25.93 9.09 22.97
N LYS A 97 -26.62 8.46 22.01
CA LYS A 97 -27.68 7.48 22.30
C LYS A 97 -27.19 6.30 23.13
N LYS A 98 -26.00 5.76 22.84
CA LYS A 98 -25.40 4.68 23.65
C LYS A 98 -25.08 5.13 25.07
N VAL A 99 -24.48 6.31 25.25
CA VAL A 99 -24.18 6.86 26.60
C VAL A 99 -25.47 6.96 27.42
N LYS A 100 -26.55 7.46 26.81
CA LYS A 100 -27.88 7.51 27.41
C LYS A 100 -28.45 6.13 27.74
N HIS A 101 -28.49 5.19 26.79
CA HIS A 101 -29.01 3.83 27.02
C HIS A 101 -28.26 3.10 28.14
N ALA A 102 -26.93 3.27 28.22
CA ALA A 102 -26.14 2.73 29.32
C ALA A 102 -26.56 3.31 30.69
N LEU A 103 -26.71 4.64 30.79
CA LEU A 103 -27.10 5.32 32.02
C LEU A 103 -28.56 5.03 32.42
N ASP A 104 -29.49 4.98 31.48
CA ASP A 104 -30.90 4.62 31.70
C ASP A 104 -31.03 3.15 32.18
N VAL A 105 -30.19 2.25 31.68
CA VAL A 105 -30.06 0.87 32.19
C VAL A 105 -29.33 0.84 33.55
N GLY A 106 -28.59 1.88 33.93
CA GLY A 106 -27.89 1.99 35.21
C GLY A 106 -26.47 1.44 35.22
N LEU A 107 -25.78 1.43 34.06
CA LEU A 107 -24.34 1.27 33.96
C LEU A 107 -23.65 2.64 34.12
N LYS A 108 -22.48 2.66 34.74
CA LYS A 108 -21.57 3.82 34.70
C LYS A 108 -20.86 3.86 33.33
N VAL A 109 -20.52 5.04 32.82
CA VAL A 109 -19.95 5.20 31.47
C VAL A 109 -18.55 5.82 31.51
N ILE A 110 -17.60 5.20 30.80
CA ILE A 110 -16.35 5.82 30.38
C ILE A 110 -16.57 6.33 28.96
N TYR A 111 -16.73 7.64 28.82
CA TYR A 111 -17.01 8.31 27.54
C TYR A 111 -15.71 8.83 26.91
N CYS A 112 -15.30 8.24 25.79
CA CYS A 112 -14.08 8.65 25.09
C CYS A 112 -14.34 9.81 24.11
N VAL A 113 -13.51 10.85 24.22
CA VAL A 113 -13.48 12.02 23.32
C VAL A 113 -12.06 12.29 22.85
N GLY A 114 -11.88 12.74 21.62
CA GLY A 114 -10.56 13.03 21.07
C GLY A 114 -10.57 13.38 19.58
N GLU A 115 -9.46 13.97 19.14
CA GLU A 115 -9.23 14.51 17.81
C GLU A 115 -8.15 13.72 17.05
N THR A 116 -8.16 13.81 15.73
CA THR A 116 -7.12 13.20 14.88
C THR A 116 -5.88 14.10 14.79
N LEU A 117 -4.76 13.57 14.27
CA LEU A 117 -3.55 14.36 14.09
C LEU A 117 -3.79 15.61 13.21
N ALA A 118 -4.60 15.47 12.15
CA ALA A 118 -4.94 16.56 11.25
C ALA A 118 -5.80 17.65 11.95
N ASP A 119 -6.71 17.25 12.84
CA ASP A 119 -7.50 18.19 13.63
C ASP A 119 -6.60 18.95 14.63
N ARG A 120 -5.64 18.26 15.25
CA ARG A 120 -4.67 18.85 16.17
C ARG A 120 -3.72 19.83 15.46
N GLU A 121 -3.14 19.42 14.33
CA GLU A 121 -2.26 20.25 13.50
C GLU A 121 -3.00 21.42 12.84
N GLY A 122 -4.30 21.27 12.55
CA GLY A 122 -5.19 22.32 12.07
C GLY A 122 -5.76 23.25 13.15
N ASN A 123 -5.32 23.14 14.42
CA ASN A 123 -5.84 23.88 15.57
C ASN A 123 -7.37 23.71 15.83
N GLN A 124 -7.94 22.57 15.44
CA GLN A 124 -9.37 22.25 15.59
C GLN A 124 -9.69 21.38 16.83
N THR A 125 -8.69 21.04 17.66
CA THR A 125 -8.81 20.22 18.88
C THR A 125 -10.08 20.52 19.69
N THR A 126 -10.27 21.79 20.08
CA THR A 126 -11.42 22.24 20.87
C THR A 126 -12.72 22.12 20.11
N ALA A 127 -12.77 22.48 18.83
CA ALA A 127 -13.97 22.36 18.00
C ALA A 127 -14.45 20.90 17.90
N VAL A 128 -13.53 19.95 17.70
CA VAL A 128 -13.83 18.52 17.64
C VAL A 128 -14.27 17.99 19.00
N VAL A 129 -13.48 18.19 20.06
CA VAL A 129 -13.79 17.69 21.40
C VAL A 129 -15.08 18.31 21.96
N PHE A 130 -15.32 19.60 21.74
CA PHE A 130 -16.55 20.27 22.19
C PHE A 130 -17.78 19.82 21.39
N SER A 131 -17.66 19.48 20.10
CA SER A 131 -18.77 18.84 19.36
C SER A 131 -19.15 17.49 19.97
N GLN A 132 -18.14 16.65 20.25
CA GLN A 132 -18.33 15.33 20.87
C GLN A 132 -18.95 15.43 22.28
N LEU A 133 -18.57 16.43 23.08
CA LEU A 133 -19.19 16.70 24.38
C LEU A 133 -20.62 17.25 24.24
N GLN A 134 -20.86 18.15 23.27
CA GLN A 134 -22.16 18.78 23.04
C GLN A 134 -23.23 17.75 22.62
N ALA A 135 -22.85 16.73 21.85
CA ALA A 135 -23.75 15.64 21.48
C ALA A 135 -24.28 14.89 22.72
N VAL A 136 -23.39 14.46 23.61
CA VAL A 136 -23.77 13.79 24.87
C VAL A 136 -24.58 14.72 25.78
N ALA A 137 -24.15 15.99 25.92
CA ALA A 137 -24.87 16.99 26.72
C ALA A 137 -26.28 17.32 26.22
N SER A 138 -26.62 17.00 24.96
CA SER A 138 -27.98 17.13 24.44
C SER A 138 -28.91 15.98 24.85
N GLU A 139 -28.35 14.82 25.18
CA GLU A 139 -29.09 13.59 25.47
C GLU A 139 -29.20 13.27 26.97
N ILE A 140 -28.20 13.66 27.78
CA ILE A 140 -28.13 13.37 29.23
C ILE A 140 -28.05 14.65 30.09
N LYS A 141 -28.62 14.59 31.30
CA LYS A 141 -28.62 15.70 32.28
C LYS A 141 -27.81 15.41 33.55
N ASP A 142 -27.75 14.15 33.98
CA ASP A 142 -26.88 13.72 35.07
C ASP A 142 -25.54 13.21 34.50
N TRP A 143 -24.45 13.70 35.08
CA TRP A 143 -23.08 13.33 34.74
C TRP A 143 -22.36 12.61 35.89
N SER A 144 -23.04 12.36 37.01
CA SER A 144 -22.47 11.74 38.22
C SER A 144 -21.88 10.34 37.99
N ASN A 145 -22.43 9.60 37.01
CA ASN A 145 -22.00 8.27 36.61
C ASN A 145 -21.18 8.26 35.30
N VAL A 146 -20.68 9.42 34.86
CA VAL A 146 -19.85 9.58 33.66
C VAL A 146 -18.40 9.90 34.07
N VAL A 147 -17.45 9.22 33.44
CA VAL A 147 -16.03 9.56 33.42
C VAL A 147 -15.67 9.89 31.97
N ILE A 148 -14.98 10.99 31.73
CA ILE A 148 -14.50 11.33 30.39
C ILE A 148 -13.09 10.74 30.23
N ALA A 149 -12.82 10.08 29.12
CA ALA A 149 -11.47 9.74 28.70
C ALA A 149 -11.07 10.62 27.51
N TYR A 150 -10.08 11.49 27.70
CA TYR A 150 -9.46 12.22 26.61
C TYR A 150 -8.48 11.28 25.88
N GLU A 151 -8.89 10.86 24.68
CA GLU A 151 -8.24 9.89 23.81
C GLU A 151 -7.73 10.56 22.52
N PRO A 152 -6.69 11.41 22.59
CA PRO A 152 -6.07 12.01 21.40
C PRO A 152 -5.58 10.88 20.48
N VAL A 153 -6.23 10.74 19.32
CA VAL A 153 -6.13 9.54 18.46
C VAL A 153 -4.70 9.38 17.93
N TRP A 154 -4.02 10.50 17.73
CA TRP A 154 -2.63 10.59 17.30
C TRP A 154 -1.62 10.10 18.35
N ALA A 155 -2.02 9.94 19.61
CA ALA A 155 -1.21 9.38 20.69
C ALA A 155 -1.64 7.96 21.09
N ILE A 156 -2.53 7.30 20.34
CA ILE A 156 -3.02 5.95 20.66
C ILE A 156 -2.45 4.93 19.66
N GLY A 157 -1.50 4.10 20.13
CA GLY A 157 -0.93 2.99 19.34
C GLY A 157 0.01 3.39 18.19
N THR A 158 0.13 4.67 17.89
CA THR A 158 1.04 5.27 16.89
C THR A 158 2.51 5.04 17.28
N GLY A 159 2.91 5.69 18.37
CA GLY A 159 4.30 5.87 18.80
C GLY A 159 4.46 7.22 19.51
N LYS A 160 3.81 8.28 19.01
CA LYS A 160 3.72 9.59 19.66
C LYS A 160 3.14 9.48 21.08
N VAL A 161 3.63 10.36 21.94
CA VAL A 161 3.21 10.55 23.33
C VAL A 161 2.86 12.03 23.49
N ALA A 162 1.66 12.36 23.96
CA ALA A 162 1.35 13.75 24.29
C ALA A 162 2.21 14.19 25.48
N THR A 163 2.76 15.40 25.44
CA THR A 163 3.49 15.93 26.60
C THR A 163 2.53 16.12 27.78
N PRO A 164 3.03 16.11 29.02
CA PRO A 164 2.21 16.42 30.19
C PRO A 164 1.43 17.75 30.05
N ASP A 165 2.00 18.75 29.38
CA ASP A 165 1.34 20.04 29.14
C ASP A 165 0.27 19.99 28.05
N GLN A 166 0.46 19.21 26.97
CA GLN A 166 -0.58 18.96 25.97
C GLN A 166 -1.76 18.16 26.55
N ALA A 167 -1.50 17.24 27.48
CA ALA A 167 -2.57 16.57 28.21
C ALA A 167 -3.34 17.55 29.11
N GLN A 168 -2.62 18.36 29.91
CA GLN A 168 -3.19 19.35 30.82
C GLN A 168 -4.00 20.44 30.10
N GLU A 169 -3.54 20.91 28.95
CA GLU A 169 -4.22 21.90 28.10
C GLU A 169 -5.66 21.46 27.83
N VAL A 170 -5.83 20.30 27.19
CA VAL A 170 -7.15 19.84 26.75
C VAL A 170 -8.01 19.32 27.92
N HIS A 171 -7.41 18.75 28.98
CA HIS A 171 -8.15 18.41 30.21
C HIS A 171 -8.75 19.66 30.87
N LYS A 172 -8.00 20.77 30.92
CA LYS A 172 -8.48 22.05 31.41
C LYS A 172 -9.60 22.60 30.52
N GLU A 173 -9.45 22.56 29.20
CA GLU A 173 -10.48 23.02 28.26
C GLU A 173 -11.77 22.22 28.37
N ILE A 174 -11.70 20.89 28.52
CA ILE A 174 -12.85 20.01 28.79
C ILE A 174 -13.52 20.42 30.10
N ARG A 175 -12.77 20.65 31.19
CA ARG A 175 -13.34 21.04 32.49
C ARG A 175 -13.99 22.44 32.45
N GLU A 176 -13.37 23.40 31.76
CA GLU A 176 -13.94 24.73 31.51
C GLU A 176 -15.21 24.66 30.64
N TRP A 177 -15.24 23.78 29.64
CA TRP A 177 -16.44 23.55 28.82
C TRP A 177 -17.60 22.98 29.64
N ILE A 178 -17.35 21.99 30.50
CA ILE A 178 -18.38 21.38 31.37
C ILE A 178 -18.89 22.40 32.38
N LYS A 179 -17.99 23.23 32.93
CA LYS A 179 -18.32 24.30 33.88
C LYS A 179 -19.26 25.35 33.28
N LYS A 180 -19.12 25.60 31.98
CA LYS A 180 -19.92 26.56 31.20
C LYS A 180 -21.25 25.97 30.69
N ASN A 181 -21.24 24.74 30.18
CA ASN A 181 -22.37 24.18 29.41
C ASN A 181 -23.18 23.10 30.15
N VAL A 182 -22.67 22.54 31.24
CA VAL A 182 -23.38 21.57 32.10
C VAL A 182 -23.68 22.18 33.46
N SER A 183 -22.66 22.30 34.32
CA SER A 183 -22.69 23.12 35.55
C SER A 183 -21.30 23.17 36.21
N PRO A 184 -21.02 24.16 37.07
CA PRO A 184 -19.82 24.15 37.91
C PRO A 184 -19.75 22.92 38.82
N GLN A 185 -20.87 22.48 39.38
CA GLN A 185 -20.95 21.31 40.25
C GLN A 185 -20.57 20.02 39.51
N ALA A 186 -20.96 19.88 38.24
CA ALA A 186 -20.53 18.78 37.40
C ALA A 186 -19.03 18.85 37.07
N ALA A 187 -18.49 20.04 36.75
CA ALA A 187 -17.08 20.21 36.41
C ALA A 187 -16.12 19.94 37.58
N ASP A 188 -16.54 20.27 38.81
CA ASP A 188 -15.77 20.02 40.03
C ASP A 188 -15.90 18.56 40.53
N ALA A 189 -16.92 17.81 40.07
CA ALA A 189 -17.17 16.42 40.45
C ALA A 189 -16.76 15.36 39.40
N ILE A 190 -16.71 15.73 38.12
CA ILE A 190 -16.40 14.81 37.03
C ILE A 190 -14.91 14.48 36.96
N ARG A 191 -14.62 13.21 36.65
CA ARG A 191 -13.26 12.72 36.44
C ARG A 191 -12.93 12.73 34.95
N ILE A 192 -11.77 13.27 34.61
CA ILE A 192 -11.22 13.31 33.26
C ILE A 192 -9.92 12.50 33.25
N GLN A 193 -9.89 11.40 32.49
CA GLN A 193 -8.76 10.48 32.36
C GLN A 193 -7.99 10.77 31.07
N TYR A 194 -6.67 10.63 31.09
CA TYR A 194 -5.85 10.59 29.88
C TYR A 194 -5.78 9.17 29.32
N GLY A 195 -6.22 8.98 28.07
CA GLY A 195 -6.23 7.71 27.34
C GLY A 195 -5.20 7.58 26.22
N GLY A 196 -4.36 8.61 26.01
CA GLY A 196 -3.21 8.52 25.11
C GLY A 196 -2.07 7.65 25.66
N SER A 197 -0.97 7.54 24.91
CA SER A 197 0.17 6.68 25.25
C SER A 197 0.76 6.98 26.64
N VAL A 198 0.53 6.05 27.58
CA VAL A 198 0.99 6.09 28.96
C VAL A 198 1.72 4.80 29.34
N ASN A 199 2.80 4.94 30.09
CA ASN A 199 3.67 3.87 30.58
C ASN A 199 4.34 4.28 31.91
N ALA A 200 5.02 3.36 32.59
CA ALA A 200 5.64 3.60 33.90
C ALA A 200 6.70 4.73 33.92
N GLY A 201 7.22 5.15 32.76
CA GLY A 201 8.16 6.27 32.63
C GLY A 201 7.51 7.65 32.61
N ASN A 202 6.32 7.80 32.00
CA ASN A 202 5.64 9.10 31.86
C ASN A 202 4.39 9.28 32.75
N CYS A 203 3.83 8.19 33.31
CA CYS A 203 2.59 8.25 34.09
C CYS A 203 2.65 9.19 35.30
N LYS A 204 3.82 9.35 35.93
CA LYS A 204 3.99 10.25 37.08
C LYS A 204 3.93 11.72 36.68
N GLU A 205 4.59 12.10 35.59
CA GLU A 205 4.60 13.49 35.11
C GLU A 205 3.22 13.93 34.60
N ILE A 206 2.49 13.03 33.95
CA ILE A 206 1.12 13.30 33.48
C ILE A 206 0.13 13.30 34.67
N GLY A 207 0.25 12.36 35.61
CA GLY A 207 -0.62 12.29 36.80
C GLY A 207 -0.41 13.40 37.83
N MET A 208 0.73 14.11 37.76
CA MET A 208 0.97 15.34 38.53
C MET A 208 0.25 16.57 37.96
N LYS A 209 -0.39 16.48 36.78
CA LYS A 209 -1.03 17.64 36.15
C LYS A 209 -2.41 17.93 36.76
N PRO A 210 -2.73 19.19 37.14
CA PRO A 210 -3.85 19.48 38.05
C PRO A 210 -5.27 19.14 37.59
N ASP A 211 -5.49 18.83 36.30
CA ASP A 211 -6.80 18.52 35.74
C ASP A 211 -6.91 17.09 35.18
N VAL A 212 -5.84 16.28 35.30
CA VAL A 212 -5.82 14.84 34.94
C VAL A 212 -6.14 14.00 36.17
N ASP A 213 -7.30 13.33 36.17
CA ASP A 213 -7.81 12.56 37.32
C ASP A 213 -7.40 11.07 37.33
N GLY A 214 -6.81 10.59 36.23
CA GLY A 214 -6.35 9.19 36.08
C GLY A 214 -6.08 8.81 34.63
N PHE A 215 -6.06 7.49 34.34
CA PHE A 215 -5.65 6.95 33.04
C PHE A 215 -6.62 5.90 32.49
N LEU A 216 -6.85 5.93 31.18
CA LEU A 216 -7.46 4.82 30.43
C LEU A 216 -6.33 4.06 29.70
N VAL A 217 -5.98 2.87 30.19
CA VAL A 217 -4.72 2.20 29.80
C VAL A 217 -4.95 1.05 28.84
N GLY A 218 -4.57 1.26 27.57
CA GLY A 218 -4.57 0.24 26.53
C GLY A 218 -3.46 -0.81 26.69
N GLY A 219 -2.61 -0.98 25.68
CA GLY A 219 -1.63 -2.09 25.60
C GLY A 219 -0.59 -2.19 26.73
N ALA A 220 -0.38 -1.13 27.52
CA ALA A 220 0.51 -1.17 28.67
C ALA A 220 -0.07 -1.96 29.87
N SER A 221 -1.39 -2.17 29.92
CA SER A 221 -2.06 -2.92 31.01
C SER A 221 -1.65 -4.39 31.10
N LEU A 222 -1.17 -4.97 29.99
CA LEU A 222 -0.76 -6.37 29.89
C LEU A 222 0.69 -6.63 30.38
N LYS A 223 1.31 -5.68 31.07
CA LYS A 223 2.70 -5.78 31.57
C LYS A 223 2.79 -5.63 33.09
N PRO A 224 3.84 -6.16 33.75
CA PRO A 224 4.00 -6.03 35.21
C PRO A 224 4.07 -4.58 35.70
N GLU A 225 4.62 -3.66 34.90
CA GLU A 225 4.77 -2.24 35.25
C GLU A 225 3.44 -1.46 35.20
N PHE A 226 2.30 -2.11 34.89
CA PHE A 226 0.98 -1.49 34.97
C PHE A 226 0.64 -1.02 36.40
N VAL A 227 1.17 -1.71 37.42
CA VAL A 227 0.99 -1.32 38.83
C VAL A 227 1.57 0.07 39.12
N ASP A 228 2.68 0.44 38.48
CA ASP A 228 3.27 1.78 38.61
C ASP A 228 2.39 2.87 37.98
N ILE A 229 1.61 2.54 36.96
CA ILE A 229 0.66 3.46 36.32
C ILE A 229 -0.59 3.63 37.19
N ILE A 230 -1.10 2.55 37.78
CA ILE A 230 -2.24 2.60 38.73
C ILE A 230 -1.86 3.46 39.96
N ASN A 231 -0.67 3.23 40.52
CA ASN A 231 -0.18 3.92 41.72
C ASN A 231 0.49 5.28 41.45
N ALA A 232 0.47 5.79 40.20
CA ALA A 232 1.02 7.10 39.87
C ALA A 232 0.16 8.26 40.40
N GLN A 233 -1.14 8.03 40.60
CA GLN A 233 -2.14 9.08 40.84
C GLN A 233 -2.24 9.46 42.33
N GLN A 234 -1.32 10.29 42.81
CA GLN A 234 -1.38 10.82 44.18
C GLN A 234 -2.42 11.96 44.28
N ARG A 235 -3.45 11.77 45.11
CA ARG A 235 -4.51 12.78 45.32
C ARG A 235 -3.97 14.05 45.99
N SER A 236 -3.81 15.11 45.20
CA SER A 236 -3.75 16.49 45.70
C SER A 236 -5.13 16.89 46.27
N ARG A 237 -5.35 16.58 47.55
CA ARG A 237 -6.51 17.10 48.30
C ARG A 237 -6.26 18.57 48.67
N THR A 238 -7.33 19.37 48.55
CA THR A 238 -7.45 20.79 48.97
C THR A 238 -7.11 21.83 47.88
N ARG A 239 -8.11 22.19 47.07
CA ARG A 239 -8.14 23.41 46.24
C ARG A 239 -9.24 24.36 46.76
N SER A 240 -8.98 25.06 47.86
CA SER A 240 -9.83 26.16 48.35
C SER A 240 -9.07 27.04 49.33
N SER A 241 -9.20 28.37 49.19
CA SER A 241 -8.43 29.43 49.89
C SER A 241 -6.91 29.43 49.62
N LEU A 242 -6.18 30.54 49.63
CA LEU A 242 -6.36 31.94 49.17
C LEU A 242 -5.15 32.72 49.72
N THR A 243 -4.78 33.82 49.04
CA THR A 243 -3.88 34.90 49.52
C THR A 243 -2.40 34.58 49.80
N ALA A 244 -1.57 35.61 49.65
CA ALA A 244 -0.10 35.53 49.71
C ALA A 244 0.48 36.11 51.01
N SER A 245 1.50 35.43 51.55
CA SER A 245 2.36 35.81 52.69
C SER A 245 3.34 34.64 52.93
N ALA A 246 4.62 34.75 53.32
CA ALA A 246 5.60 35.85 53.28
C ALA A 246 7.02 35.31 53.59
N LEU A 247 8.05 36.04 53.13
CA LEU A 247 9.35 36.32 53.78
C LEU A 247 10.15 35.24 54.57
N ARG A 248 11.30 34.83 53.98
CA ARG A 248 12.61 34.51 54.64
C ARG A 248 12.63 33.31 55.62
N THR A 249 13.74 32.79 56.14
CA THR A 249 15.21 32.85 55.88
C THR A 249 15.64 31.45 55.38
N GLY A 250 16.77 31.17 54.71
CA GLY A 250 18.16 31.63 54.85
C GLY A 250 19.04 30.41 55.20
N ASP A 251 20.30 30.40 54.72
CA ASP A 251 21.47 29.76 55.37
C ASP A 251 21.46 28.19 55.42
N GLU A 252 22.44 27.36 55.02
CA GLU A 252 23.83 27.37 54.47
C GLU A 252 23.99 26.00 53.68
N GLU A 253 24.99 25.63 52.86
CA GLU A 253 26.33 26.13 52.47
C GLU A 253 26.61 25.77 50.95
N ASP A 254 27.83 25.37 50.56
CA ASP A 254 28.38 25.21 49.18
C ASP A 254 28.66 23.73 48.75
N GLY A 255 29.04 23.38 47.51
CA GLY A 255 29.42 24.25 46.37
C GLY A 255 29.53 23.57 45.00
N ASP A 256 29.93 24.39 44.03
CA ASP A 256 29.71 24.29 42.57
C ASP A 256 30.89 23.65 41.79
N PRO A 257 30.78 23.42 40.46
CA PRO A 257 31.59 24.29 39.59
C PRO A 257 30.92 24.75 38.27
N THR A 258 30.51 26.02 38.30
CA THR A 258 30.43 27.02 37.23
C THR A 258 29.46 26.76 36.08
N PHE A 259 28.40 27.57 36.06
CA PHE A 259 27.68 27.97 34.86
C PHE A 259 28.62 28.54 33.78
N VAL A 260 28.15 28.52 32.53
CA VAL A 260 28.62 29.41 31.46
C VAL A 260 27.43 30.29 31.08
N ASP A 261 27.67 31.59 30.88
CA ASP A 261 26.64 32.62 30.70
C ASP A 261 25.76 32.41 29.45
N GLU A 262 24.54 32.97 29.47
CA GLU A 262 23.55 32.83 28.39
C GLU A 262 23.81 33.73 27.15
N ASP A 263 24.86 34.55 27.16
CA ASP A 263 25.24 35.49 26.08
C ASP A 263 26.03 34.83 24.92
N ASP A 264 25.60 33.67 24.41
CA ASP A 264 26.13 33.14 23.13
C ASP A 264 25.08 32.37 22.28
N VAL A 265 24.11 33.10 21.75
CA VAL A 265 23.14 32.61 20.74
C VAL A 265 23.85 32.16 19.44
N ASP A 266 25.10 32.59 19.19
CA ASP A 266 25.91 32.22 18.02
C ASP A 266 26.66 30.87 18.20
N ALA A 267 26.80 30.37 19.44
CA ALA A 267 27.48 29.11 19.73
C ALA A 267 26.87 27.89 19.02
N SER A 268 25.54 27.89 18.82
CA SER A 268 24.82 26.79 18.16
C SER A 268 25.27 26.55 16.72
N ALA A 269 25.67 27.60 15.99
CA ALA A 269 26.20 27.48 14.64
C ALA A 269 27.65 26.95 14.63
N ARG A 270 28.45 27.31 15.64
CA ARG A 270 29.88 26.97 15.72
C ARG A 270 30.14 25.51 16.11
N LEU A 271 29.24 24.90 16.88
CA LEU A 271 29.37 23.49 17.33
C LEU A 271 29.38 22.46 16.19
N LEU A 272 28.82 22.79 15.03
CA LEU A 272 28.76 21.93 13.84
C LEU A 272 30.12 21.73 13.14
N GLN A 273 31.13 22.57 13.41
CA GLN A 273 32.40 22.58 12.67
C GLN A 273 33.53 21.76 13.35
N THR A 274 33.21 20.78 14.19
CA THR A 274 34.23 19.99 14.92
C THR A 274 34.43 18.58 14.32
N GLU A 275 35.65 18.29 13.86
CA GLU A 275 35.97 17.05 13.13
C GLU A 275 35.54 15.76 13.89
N PRO A 276 34.81 14.82 13.26
CA PRO A 276 34.35 13.60 13.93
C PRO A 276 35.51 12.71 14.43
N THR A 277 35.60 12.47 15.74
CA THR A 277 36.78 11.83 16.37
C THR A 277 36.75 10.29 16.46
N THR A 278 35.73 9.61 15.94
CA THR A 278 35.68 8.14 15.89
C THR A 278 35.55 7.65 14.45
N ARG A 279 36.09 6.46 14.15
CA ARG A 279 35.99 5.86 12.79
C ARG A 279 34.54 5.66 12.34
N LEU A 280 33.62 5.42 13.29
CA LEU A 280 32.18 5.34 13.00
C LEU A 280 31.64 6.69 12.57
N LEU A 281 31.85 7.74 13.37
CA LEU A 281 31.36 9.09 13.08
C LEU A 281 31.99 9.68 11.80
N LYS A 282 33.28 9.42 11.53
CA LYS A 282 33.91 9.81 10.25
C LYS A 282 33.22 9.15 9.05
N LEU A 283 32.96 7.84 9.12
CA LEU A 283 32.28 7.09 8.06
C LEU A 283 30.82 7.53 7.89
N VAL A 284 30.10 7.78 8.98
CA VAL A 284 28.70 8.24 8.93
C VAL A 284 28.62 9.61 8.27
N ARG A 285 29.47 10.56 8.67
CA ARG A 285 29.52 11.89 8.04
C ARG A 285 29.88 11.79 6.55
N GLN A 286 30.93 11.04 6.21
CA GLN A 286 31.31 10.78 4.82
C GLN A 286 30.14 10.24 3.98
N LEU A 287 29.43 9.21 4.45
CA LEU A 287 28.30 8.62 3.72
C LEU A 287 27.08 9.56 3.62
N MET A 288 26.90 10.49 4.57
CA MET A 288 25.87 11.54 4.47
C MET A 288 26.27 12.61 3.43
N ASP A 289 27.53 13.02 3.41
CA ASP A 289 28.05 14.01 2.45
C ASP A 289 28.13 13.42 1.01
N GLU A 290 28.37 12.11 0.88
CA GLU A 290 28.33 11.37 -0.40
C GLU A 290 26.89 11.12 -0.91
N HIS A 291 25.89 11.03 -0.03
CA HIS A 291 24.49 10.74 -0.37
C HIS A 291 23.49 11.72 0.30
N PRO A 292 23.56 13.03 0.02
CA PRO A 292 22.82 14.06 0.76
C PRO A 292 21.29 13.99 0.61
N THR A 293 20.78 13.28 -0.39
CA THR A 293 19.33 13.04 -0.59
C THR A 293 18.79 11.83 0.18
N CYS A 294 19.64 11.07 0.86
CA CYS A 294 19.31 9.77 1.44
C CYS A 294 19.40 9.78 2.97
N VAL A 295 18.39 9.19 3.62
CA VAL A 295 18.38 8.89 5.06
C VAL A 295 19.32 7.72 5.34
N LEU A 296 20.36 7.91 6.15
CA LEU A 296 21.39 6.92 6.42
C LEU A 296 21.11 6.10 7.68
N LEU A 297 20.57 4.89 7.51
CA LEU A 297 20.41 3.90 8.58
C LEU A 297 21.73 3.14 8.80
N THR A 298 22.45 3.46 9.88
CA THR A 298 23.74 2.80 10.19
C THR A 298 23.57 1.70 11.23
N ARG A 299 23.92 0.46 10.88
CA ARG A 299 23.75 -0.68 11.80
C ARG A 299 24.86 -0.74 12.86
N VAL A 300 24.47 -0.79 14.13
CA VAL A 300 25.36 -0.98 15.28
C VAL A 300 24.79 -2.07 16.19
N GLY A 301 25.41 -3.24 16.18
CA GLY A 301 24.88 -4.42 16.86
C GLY A 301 23.52 -4.83 16.29
N ASP A 302 22.52 -4.89 17.15
CA ASP A 302 21.13 -5.22 16.81
C ASP A 302 20.21 -3.99 16.68
N PHE A 303 20.79 -2.80 16.44
CA PHE A 303 20.08 -1.55 16.19
C PHE A 303 20.50 -0.92 14.85
N TYR A 304 19.59 -0.20 14.21
CA TYR A 304 19.94 0.84 13.23
C TYR A 304 19.90 2.19 13.92
N GLU A 305 20.88 3.03 13.62
CA GLU A 305 21.13 4.31 14.27
C GLU A 305 21.21 5.44 13.22
N LEU A 306 20.71 6.61 13.61
CA LEU A 306 20.64 7.86 12.89
C LEU A 306 21.42 8.93 13.67
N TYR A 307 22.08 9.83 12.95
CA TYR A 307 23.08 10.75 13.50
C TYR A 307 22.91 12.17 12.95
N TYR A 308 23.38 13.15 13.72
CA TYR A 308 23.43 14.57 13.34
C TYR A 308 22.05 15.11 12.89
N GLU A 309 22.00 15.98 11.89
CA GLU A 309 20.77 16.58 11.34
C GLU A 309 19.68 15.55 10.98
N GLN A 310 20.07 14.36 10.50
CA GLN A 310 19.13 13.29 10.17
C GLN A 310 18.54 12.63 11.42
N ALA A 311 19.21 12.67 12.58
CA ALA A 311 18.61 12.17 13.82
C ALA A 311 17.38 12.99 14.24
N ASP A 312 17.41 14.31 14.00
CA ASP A 312 16.29 15.21 14.30
C ASP A 312 15.16 15.12 13.25
N GLU A 313 15.48 15.21 11.95
CA GLU A 313 14.48 15.10 10.88
C GLU A 313 13.78 13.73 10.91
N VAL A 314 14.56 12.65 10.92
CA VAL A 314 14.04 11.29 10.79
C VAL A 314 13.50 10.77 12.13
N GLY A 315 14.03 11.25 13.26
CA GLY A 315 13.48 10.98 14.58
C GLY A 315 12.03 11.46 14.71
N ALA A 316 11.71 12.65 14.21
CA ALA A 316 10.35 13.15 14.16
C ALA A 316 9.43 12.30 13.26
N ILE A 317 9.89 11.92 12.06
CA ILE A 317 9.14 11.10 11.10
C ILE A 317 8.88 9.67 11.62
N LEU A 318 9.83 9.09 12.36
CA LEU A 318 9.71 7.74 12.92
C LEU A 318 9.08 7.68 14.32
N GLU A 319 8.69 8.83 14.89
CA GLU A 319 8.13 8.96 16.24
C GLU A 319 9.10 8.48 17.34
N MET A 320 10.38 8.83 17.20
CA MET A 320 11.50 8.36 18.03
C MET A 320 12.14 9.49 18.83
N GLN A 321 12.49 9.21 20.09
CA GLN A 321 13.19 10.17 20.95
C GLN A 321 14.62 10.43 20.44
N VAL A 322 14.98 11.71 20.29
CA VAL A 322 16.32 12.14 19.86
C VAL A 322 17.12 12.61 21.06
N VAL A 323 18.30 12.04 21.25
CA VAL A 323 19.18 12.24 22.41
C VAL A 323 20.49 12.89 21.96
N THR A 324 20.99 13.86 22.73
CA THR A 324 22.33 14.42 22.53
C THR A 324 23.35 13.57 23.29
N ARG A 325 24.31 12.95 22.59
CA ARG A 325 25.32 12.06 23.18
C ARG A 325 26.72 12.70 23.13
N LYS A 326 27.45 12.63 24.24
CA LYS A 326 28.85 13.08 24.35
C LYS A 326 29.82 11.91 24.09
N ILE A 327 30.78 12.07 23.19
CA ILE A 327 31.92 11.18 23.03
C ILE A 327 33.20 12.02 23.01
N ARG A 328 34.10 11.75 23.97
CA ARG A 328 35.31 12.55 24.24
C ARG A 328 34.97 14.05 24.43
N ARG A 329 35.23 14.88 23.42
CA ARG A 329 34.98 16.33 23.42
C ARG A 329 33.82 16.76 22.51
N HIS A 330 33.20 15.86 21.76
CA HIS A 330 32.15 16.19 20.80
C HIS A 330 30.78 15.76 21.33
N HIS A 331 29.77 16.57 21.04
CA HIS A 331 28.36 16.24 21.22
C HIS A 331 27.74 16.02 19.84
N PHE A 332 26.82 15.07 19.72
CA PHE A 332 26.06 14.85 18.49
C PHE A 332 24.62 14.42 18.81
N ARG A 333 23.71 14.76 17.90
CA ARG A 333 22.31 14.31 17.93
C ARG A 333 22.23 12.87 17.43
N PHE A 334 21.39 12.06 18.07
CA PHE A 334 21.36 10.62 17.90
C PHE A 334 19.97 10.03 18.17
N THR A 335 19.54 9.08 17.35
CA THR A 335 18.40 8.20 17.67
C THR A 335 18.57 6.84 17.00
N GLY A 336 17.85 5.80 17.42
CA GLY A 336 18.02 4.45 16.86
C GLY A 336 16.97 3.44 17.32
N PHE A 337 16.71 2.43 16.49
CA PHE A 337 15.66 1.42 16.69
C PHE A 337 16.19 -0.02 16.53
N PRO A 338 15.61 -1.02 17.22
CA PRO A 338 16.00 -2.43 17.06
C PRO A 338 15.85 -2.92 15.62
N ALA A 339 16.88 -3.56 15.07
CA ALA A 339 16.99 -3.96 13.66
C ALA A 339 15.84 -4.85 13.17
N ARG A 340 15.17 -5.57 14.07
CA ARG A 340 13.94 -6.35 13.79
C ARG A 340 12.73 -5.51 13.32
N TYR A 341 12.75 -4.19 13.49
CA TYR A 341 11.67 -3.28 13.05
C TYR A 341 11.99 -2.54 11.75
N VAL A 342 13.11 -2.84 11.09
CA VAL A 342 13.55 -2.13 9.87
C VAL A 342 12.48 -2.08 8.78
N ASP A 343 11.72 -3.16 8.56
CA ASP A 343 10.64 -3.18 7.57
C ASP A 343 9.52 -2.17 7.88
N ARG A 344 9.14 -2.01 9.17
CA ARG A 344 8.14 -1.00 9.59
C ARG A 344 8.62 0.42 9.33
N HIS A 345 9.88 0.71 9.66
CA HIS A 345 10.44 2.05 9.48
C HIS A 345 10.73 2.35 7.99
N LEU A 346 11.11 1.35 7.18
CA LEU A 346 11.21 1.47 5.72
C LEU A 346 9.86 1.72 5.05
N GLU A 347 8.78 1.08 5.48
CA GLU A 347 7.42 1.36 4.99
C GLU A 347 7.07 2.85 5.19
N THR A 348 7.31 3.38 6.39
CA THR A 348 7.07 4.80 6.68
C THR A 348 7.97 5.71 5.84
N LEU A 349 9.28 5.50 5.83
CA LEU A 349 10.21 6.40 5.12
C LEU A 349 10.02 6.36 3.60
N VAL A 350 10.02 5.16 3.00
CA VAL A 350 10.04 4.99 1.54
C VAL A 350 8.64 5.13 0.93
N VAL A 351 7.61 4.53 1.54
CA VAL A 351 6.26 4.49 0.93
C VAL A 351 5.43 5.72 1.33
N LYS A 352 5.44 6.09 2.62
CA LYS A 352 4.59 7.19 3.14
C LYS A 352 5.25 8.56 2.98
N HIS A 353 6.52 8.69 3.34
CA HIS A 353 7.26 9.97 3.29
C HIS A 353 8.16 10.13 2.05
N ARG A 354 8.21 9.14 1.15
CA ARG A 354 8.95 9.17 -0.13
C ARG A 354 10.43 9.59 0.01
N LYS A 355 11.06 9.21 1.12
CA LYS A 355 12.51 9.39 1.37
C LYS A 355 13.29 8.21 0.80
N HIS A 356 14.45 8.49 0.19
CA HIS A 356 15.43 7.46 -0.13
C HIS A 356 16.17 7.04 1.15
N VAL A 357 16.45 5.75 1.32
CA VAL A 357 17.04 5.20 2.55
C VAL A 357 18.30 4.40 2.26
N ALA A 358 19.45 4.95 2.61
CA ALA A 358 20.76 4.32 2.55
C ALA A 358 20.95 3.39 3.76
N ILE A 359 21.15 2.08 3.54
CA ILE A 359 21.43 1.12 4.60
C ILE A 359 22.93 0.81 4.65
N CYS A 360 23.56 1.17 5.77
CA CYS A 360 24.94 0.83 6.08
C CYS A 360 24.99 -0.38 7.03
N GLU A 361 25.36 -1.54 6.50
CA GLU A 361 25.46 -2.80 7.25
C GLU A 361 26.84 -2.99 7.89
N GLN A 362 26.87 -3.78 8.97
CA GLN A 362 28.11 -4.20 9.61
C GLN A 362 28.51 -5.61 9.16
N TYR A 363 29.76 -5.78 8.74
CA TYR A 363 30.32 -7.04 8.26
C TYR A 363 31.52 -7.42 9.13
N GLN A 364 31.52 -8.63 9.69
CA GLN A 364 32.71 -9.15 10.35
C GLN A 364 33.69 -9.67 9.28
N ASP A 365 34.94 -9.24 9.35
CA ASP A 365 36.04 -9.79 8.56
C ASP A 365 36.28 -11.25 9.00
N PRO A 366 36.24 -12.25 8.09
CA PRO A 366 36.39 -13.65 8.48
C PRO A 366 37.79 -13.99 9.04
N ILE A 367 38.82 -13.27 8.59
CA ILE A 367 40.22 -13.49 8.99
C ILE A 367 40.54 -12.67 10.24
N THR A 368 40.33 -11.35 10.21
CA THR A 368 40.73 -10.49 11.34
C THR A 368 39.68 -10.42 12.45
N ARG A 369 38.48 -10.99 12.25
CA ARG A 369 37.29 -10.94 13.13
C ARG A 369 36.86 -9.52 13.54
N LYS A 370 37.39 -8.48 12.89
CA LYS A 370 37.04 -7.07 13.12
C LYS A 370 35.74 -6.70 12.42
N TRP A 371 34.95 -5.86 13.07
CA TRP A 371 33.73 -5.30 12.49
C TRP A 371 34.06 -4.12 11.56
N SER A 372 33.75 -4.30 10.28
CA SER A 372 33.71 -3.25 9.26
C SER A 372 32.27 -2.77 9.06
N ARG A 373 32.11 -1.59 8.44
CA ARG A 373 30.82 -1.05 8.02
C ARG A 373 30.94 -0.49 6.60
N ARG A 374 29.91 -0.70 5.79
CA ARG A 374 29.81 -0.20 4.41
C ARG A 374 28.35 -0.10 3.99
N LEU A 375 28.07 0.83 3.06
CA LEU A 375 26.78 0.90 2.39
C LEU A 375 26.48 -0.44 1.70
N ALA A 376 25.24 -0.92 1.84
CA ALA A 376 24.80 -2.24 1.36
C ALA A 376 23.70 -2.16 0.29
N ARG A 377 22.92 -1.07 0.29
CA ARG A 377 22.05 -0.54 -0.78
C ARG A 377 21.43 0.79 -0.34
N ILE A 378 20.91 1.54 -1.31
CA ILE A 378 19.94 2.62 -1.14
C ILE A 378 18.58 2.06 -1.57
N ILE A 379 17.55 2.29 -0.78
CA ILE A 379 16.17 1.85 -1.02
C ILE A 379 15.33 3.06 -1.42
N THR A 380 14.62 2.93 -2.54
CA THR A 380 13.73 3.93 -3.14
C THR A 380 12.40 3.25 -3.53
N PRO A 381 11.31 3.98 -3.81
CA PRO A 381 10.00 3.36 -4.08
C PRO A 381 10.02 2.29 -5.18
N GLY A 382 10.72 2.52 -6.28
CA GLY A 382 10.85 1.57 -7.39
C GLY A 382 11.93 0.50 -7.21
N THR A 383 12.78 0.60 -6.18
CA THR A 383 13.87 -0.37 -5.94
C THR A 383 13.62 -1.34 -4.78
N LEU A 384 12.41 -1.34 -4.22
CA LEU A 384 11.92 -2.39 -3.31
C LEU A 384 11.82 -3.76 -4.02
N ILE A 385 12.24 -4.82 -3.33
CA ILE A 385 12.44 -6.18 -3.87
C ILE A 385 11.46 -7.17 -3.24
N ASP A 386 11.50 -7.33 -1.91
CA ASP A 386 10.69 -8.34 -1.19
C ASP A 386 10.49 -7.97 0.30
N GLU A 387 10.56 -6.68 0.60
CA GLU A 387 10.25 -6.10 1.90
C GLU A 387 8.80 -6.45 2.30
N GLN A 388 8.58 -6.77 3.58
CA GLN A 388 7.35 -7.45 4.03
C GLN A 388 6.03 -6.65 3.84
N PHE A 389 6.14 -5.35 3.55
CA PHE A 389 5.01 -4.44 3.26
C PHE A 389 4.67 -4.32 1.76
N ILE A 390 5.48 -4.89 0.86
CA ILE A 390 5.14 -4.95 -0.57
C ILE A 390 3.99 -5.93 -0.78
N ASN A 391 3.06 -5.61 -1.66
CA ASN A 391 2.09 -6.58 -2.15
C ASN A 391 2.72 -7.48 -3.25
N PRO A 392 3.04 -8.76 -3.01
CA PRO A 392 3.69 -9.62 -4.01
C PRO A 392 2.78 -9.95 -5.20
N ALA A 393 1.47 -9.72 -5.09
CA ALA A 393 0.50 -9.87 -6.18
C ALA A 393 0.52 -8.68 -7.17
N GLN A 394 1.42 -7.71 -7.01
CA GLN A 394 1.64 -6.60 -7.93
C GLN A 394 3.11 -6.53 -8.34
N ASN A 395 3.37 -5.94 -9.51
CA ASN A 395 4.72 -5.57 -9.93
C ASN A 395 5.15 -4.26 -9.26
N ASN A 396 6.46 -4.10 -9.07
CA ASN A 396 7.09 -2.85 -8.64
C ASN A 396 7.98 -2.32 -9.77
N TYR A 397 7.39 -1.66 -10.77
CA TYR A 397 8.15 -1.14 -11.90
C TYR A 397 8.83 0.20 -11.56
N LEU A 398 10.15 0.21 -11.70
CA LEU A 398 10.98 1.38 -11.93
C LEU A 398 11.01 1.66 -13.43
N LEU A 399 10.67 2.88 -13.86
CA LEU A 399 10.68 3.31 -15.26
C LEU A 399 11.73 4.40 -15.46
N ALA A 400 12.44 4.39 -16.59
CA ALA A 400 13.19 5.54 -17.09
C ALA A 400 12.47 6.15 -18.31
N VAL A 401 12.31 7.48 -18.30
CA VAL A 401 11.73 8.27 -19.41
C VAL A 401 12.83 9.18 -19.95
N TYR A 402 13.23 8.97 -21.21
CA TYR A 402 14.36 9.68 -21.80
C TYR A 402 14.01 10.25 -23.18
N PRO A 403 13.88 11.58 -23.35
CA PRO A 403 13.66 12.19 -24.66
C PRO A 403 14.80 11.89 -25.65
N HIS A 404 14.45 11.51 -26.88
CA HIS A 404 15.44 11.34 -27.94
C HIS A 404 15.73 12.70 -28.61
N CYS A 405 16.91 13.24 -28.33
CA CYS A 405 17.41 14.45 -28.99
C CYS A 405 18.41 14.05 -30.09
N PRO A 406 18.06 14.20 -31.39
CA PRO A 406 18.98 13.88 -32.49
C PRO A 406 20.09 14.93 -32.62
N VAL A 407 21.27 14.46 -33.08
CA VAL A 407 22.52 15.21 -33.30
C VAL A 407 23.36 15.46 -32.03
N ALA A 408 24.68 15.31 -32.19
CA ALA A 408 25.71 15.60 -31.21
C ALA A 408 26.56 16.80 -31.68
N SER A 409 26.12 18.02 -31.35
CA SER A 409 26.86 19.27 -31.54
C SER A 409 27.43 19.74 -30.18
N PRO A 410 28.69 20.21 -30.07
CA PRO A 410 29.32 20.48 -28.76
C PRO A 410 28.76 21.67 -27.96
N ASP A 411 27.99 22.56 -28.59
CA ASP A 411 27.49 23.81 -27.97
C ASP A 411 26.24 23.54 -27.09
N GLU A 412 26.44 22.80 -26.00
CA GLU A 412 25.41 22.17 -25.17
C GLU A 412 24.66 23.13 -24.21
N THR A 413 24.69 24.45 -24.47
CA THR A 413 24.22 25.50 -23.54
C THR A 413 22.94 26.23 -23.94
N ALA A 414 22.36 25.90 -25.11
CA ALA A 414 21.25 26.68 -25.71
C ALA A 414 20.03 25.84 -26.15
N ILE A 415 19.67 24.79 -25.39
CA ILE A 415 18.37 24.11 -25.57
C ILE A 415 17.24 25.04 -25.07
N THR A 416 16.87 25.99 -25.90
CA THR A 416 15.63 26.77 -25.71
C THR A 416 14.42 25.84 -25.81
N ALA A 417 13.40 26.07 -24.98
CA ALA A 417 12.25 25.19 -24.78
C ALA A 417 11.23 25.22 -25.95
N SER A 418 11.71 25.01 -27.18
CA SER A 418 10.87 24.87 -28.36
C SER A 418 10.11 23.54 -28.35
N SER A 419 8.85 23.59 -28.78
CA SER A 419 7.91 22.44 -28.75
C SER A 419 8.34 21.21 -29.58
N THR A 420 9.35 21.34 -30.44
CA THR A 420 9.79 20.31 -31.40
C THR A 420 10.64 19.18 -30.80
N VAL A 421 11.15 19.31 -29.57
CA VAL A 421 12.14 18.37 -29.00
C VAL A 421 11.53 17.03 -28.54
N LEU A 422 10.21 16.93 -28.35
CA LEU A 422 9.53 15.73 -27.85
C LEU A 422 8.83 14.90 -28.96
N GLN A 423 9.41 14.81 -30.16
CA GLN A 423 8.87 13.94 -31.22
C GLN A 423 9.01 12.45 -30.89
N GLN A 424 10.05 12.05 -30.16
CA GLN A 424 10.31 10.65 -29.80
C GLN A 424 10.88 10.55 -28.38
N VAL A 425 10.39 9.58 -27.60
CA VAL A 425 10.77 9.32 -26.21
C VAL A 425 11.10 7.84 -26.05
N GLY A 426 12.25 7.53 -25.47
CA GLY A 426 12.62 6.18 -25.05
C GLY A 426 12.03 5.86 -23.68
N LEU A 427 11.42 4.69 -23.56
CA LEU A 427 10.92 4.12 -22.31
C LEU A 427 11.61 2.79 -22.02
N ALA A 428 12.14 2.63 -20.82
CA ALA A 428 12.73 1.37 -20.34
C ALA A 428 12.31 1.13 -18.89
N TRP A 429 11.72 -0.02 -18.57
CA TRP A 429 11.27 -0.33 -17.21
C TRP A 429 11.65 -1.72 -16.74
N LEU A 430 11.85 -1.83 -15.42
CA LEU A 430 12.36 -3.01 -14.73
C LEU A 430 11.61 -3.18 -13.41
N ASP A 431 11.23 -4.41 -13.10
CA ASP A 431 10.82 -4.83 -11.76
C ASP A 431 12.00 -5.59 -11.11
N LEU A 432 12.65 -4.99 -10.11
CA LEU A 432 13.85 -5.58 -9.47
C LEU A 432 13.56 -6.89 -8.72
N ALA A 433 12.32 -7.07 -8.26
CA ALA A 433 11.91 -8.28 -7.56
C ALA A 433 11.85 -9.50 -8.50
N THR A 434 11.54 -9.28 -9.76
CA THR A 434 11.30 -10.33 -10.77
C THR A 434 12.42 -10.46 -11.79
N GLY A 435 13.15 -9.36 -12.06
CA GLY A 435 14.09 -9.22 -13.17
C GLY A 435 13.41 -9.03 -14.53
N ASP A 436 12.09 -8.80 -14.55
CA ASP A 436 11.33 -8.57 -15.78
C ASP A 436 11.68 -7.18 -16.34
N PHE A 437 12.33 -7.15 -17.51
CA PHE A 437 12.89 -5.95 -18.15
C PHE A 437 12.29 -5.75 -19.56
N LEU A 438 11.76 -4.55 -19.83
CA LEU A 438 11.06 -4.21 -21.07
C LEU A 438 11.42 -2.80 -21.56
N THR A 439 11.27 -2.59 -22.86
CA THR A 439 11.55 -1.31 -23.56
C THR A 439 10.45 -0.99 -24.58
N THR A 440 10.22 0.30 -24.86
CA THR A 440 9.48 0.77 -26.05
C THR A 440 9.91 2.18 -26.45
N VAL A 441 9.62 2.55 -27.69
CA VAL A 441 9.49 3.95 -28.11
C VAL A 441 8.06 4.45 -27.82
N SER A 442 7.93 5.70 -27.40
CA SER A 442 6.69 6.47 -27.30
C SER A 442 6.86 7.83 -27.98
N ASP A 443 5.75 8.51 -28.28
CA ASP A 443 5.69 9.93 -28.64
C ASP A 443 5.06 10.76 -27.50
N ARG A 444 4.96 12.09 -27.67
CA ARG A 444 4.36 13.01 -26.68
C ARG A 444 2.87 12.76 -26.41
N THR A 445 2.12 12.27 -27.41
CA THR A 445 0.67 12.05 -27.33
C THR A 445 0.30 10.75 -26.64
N GLU A 446 1.07 9.68 -26.90
CA GLU A 446 0.80 8.35 -26.35
C GLU A 446 1.49 8.11 -24.99
N LEU A 447 2.48 8.95 -24.60
CA LEU A 447 3.21 8.84 -23.33
C LEU A 447 2.29 8.78 -22.12
N VAL A 448 1.21 9.56 -22.09
CA VAL A 448 0.22 9.59 -20.99
C VAL A 448 -0.44 8.22 -20.83
N SER A 449 -0.83 7.59 -21.95
CA SER A 449 -1.42 6.25 -21.99
C SER A 449 -0.41 5.16 -21.61
N ASP A 450 0.83 5.26 -22.07
CA ASP A 450 1.88 4.30 -21.74
C ASP A 450 2.29 4.37 -20.26
N LEU A 451 2.37 5.57 -19.67
CA LEU A 451 2.58 5.77 -18.23
C LEU A 451 1.47 5.11 -17.40
N ALA A 452 0.21 5.36 -17.76
CA ALA A 452 -0.95 4.76 -17.09
C ALA A 452 -0.99 3.22 -17.21
N ARG A 453 -0.62 2.69 -18.37
CA ARG A 453 -0.52 1.25 -18.66
C ARG A 453 0.60 0.58 -17.86
N ILE A 454 1.81 1.14 -17.88
CA ILE A 454 2.97 0.61 -17.15
C ILE A 454 2.70 0.67 -15.64
N LYS A 455 2.06 1.73 -15.15
CA LYS A 455 1.82 2.04 -13.72
C LYS A 455 3.10 1.83 -12.88
N PRO A 456 4.18 2.59 -13.16
CA PRO A 456 5.39 2.55 -12.35
C PRO A 456 5.11 3.02 -10.92
N ARG A 457 6.03 2.74 -9.99
CA ARG A 457 6.06 3.37 -8.66
C ARG A 457 7.09 4.49 -8.56
N GLU A 458 8.08 4.48 -9.44
CA GLU A 458 9.13 5.48 -9.54
C GLU A 458 9.50 5.70 -11.01
N ILE A 459 9.62 6.96 -11.42
CA ILE A 459 10.08 7.38 -12.75
C ILE A 459 11.41 8.13 -12.62
N VAL A 460 12.45 7.60 -13.26
CA VAL A 460 13.76 8.22 -13.41
C VAL A 460 13.74 9.14 -14.64
N VAL A 461 14.04 10.43 -14.45
CA VAL A 461 13.97 11.46 -15.49
C VAL A 461 15.23 12.34 -15.45
N PRO A 462 15.83 12.75 -16.58
CA PRO A 462 16.91 13.74 -16.56
C PRO A 462 16.41 15.10 -16.09
N ARG A 463 17.12 15.74 -15.14
CA ARG A 463 16.68 17.00 -14.51
C ARG A 463 16.45 18.14 -15.51
N GLU A 464 17.19 18.15 -16.62
CA GLU A 464 17.06 19.14 -17.70
C GLU A 464 15.65 19.15 -18.36
N TYR A 465 14.88 18.06 -18.25
CA TYR A 465 13.52 17.95 -18.80
C TYR A 465 12.40 18.06 -17.75
N GLU A 466 12.73 18.37 -16.49
CA GLU A 466 11.82 18.46 -15.34
C GLU A 466 10.58 19.32 -15.64
N ALA A 467 10.77 20.54 -16.14
CA ALA A 467 9.68 21.47 -16.47
C ALA A 467 8.76 21.01 -17.62
N VAL A 468 9.22 20.12 -18.50
CA VAL A 468 8.47 19.70 -19.71
C VAL A 468 7.78 18.36 -19.50
N LEU A 469 8.39 17.44 -18.74
CA LEU A 469 7.84 16.11 -18.47
C LEU A 469 6.93 16.06 -17.24
N THR A 470 7.15 16.90 -16.21
CA THR A 470 6.33 16.88 -14.99
C THR A 470 4.83 17.06 -15.27
N PRO A 471 4.36 18.01 -16.12
CA PRO A 471 2.94 18.12 -16.45
C PRO A 471 2.38 16.92 -17.24
N LEU A 472 3.20 16.26 -18.05
CA LEU A 472 2.82 15.07 -18.82
C LEU A 472 2.73 13.82 -17.93
N ILE A 473 3.59 13.73 -16.90
CA ILE A 473 3.50 12.69 -15.87
C ILE A 473 2.27 12.94 -14.99
N GLN A 474 2.07 14.17 -14.49
CA GLN A 474 0.93 14.52 -13.63
C GLN A 474 -0.43 14.29 -14.32
N SER A 475 -0.56 14.55 -15.62
CA SER A 475 -1.80 14.27 -16.37
C SER A 475 -2.07 12.78 -16.60
N ALA A 476 -1.08 11.88 -16.42
CA ALA A 476 -1.30 10.44 -16.49
C ALA A 476 -1.85 9.83 -15.19
N PHE A 477 -1.69 10.50 -14.04
CA PHE A 477 -1.99 9.96 -12.72
C PHE A 477 -2.83 10.91 -11.86
N THR A 478 -4.03 10.48 -11.48
CA THR A 478 -4.96 11.30 -10.68
C THR A 478 -4.65 11.32 -9.16
N THR A 479 -3.42 10.99 -8.79
CA THR A 479 -2.88 10.90 -7.42
C THR A 479 -1.37 11.13 -7.47
N ASN A 480 -0.75 11.55 -6.37
CA ASN A 480 0.71 11.73 -6.25
C ASN A 480 1.48 10.38 -6.15
N ASP A 481 1.24 9.49 -7.11
CA ASP A 481 1.96 8.24 -7.35
C ASP A 481 1.93 7.99 -8.87
N PRO A 482 3.07 7.82 -9.57
CA PRO A 482 4.41 7.48 -9.08
C PRO A 482 5.19 8.63 -8.43
N TYR A 483 6.26 8.27 -7.73
CA TYR A 483 7.34 9.20 -7.38
C TYR A 483 8.17 9.53 -8.64
N VAL A 484 8.73 10.74 -8.73
CA VAL A 484 9.59 11.14 -9.86
C VAL A 484 10.97 11.53 -9.32
N THR A 485 11.99 10.82 -9.78
CA THR A 485 13.39 10.98 -9.38
C THR A 485 14.16 11.67 -10.50
N PHE A 486 14.53 12.94 -10.28
CA PHE A 486 15.31 13.72 -11.25
C PHE A 486 16.81 13.47 -11.11
N THR A 487 17.44 12.90 -12.14
CA THR A 487 18.89 12.59 -12.12
C THR A 487 19.71 13.85 -12.35
N ALA A 488 20.61 14.17 -11.41
CA ALA A 488 21.55 15.29 -11.52
C ALA A 488 22.79 15.01 -12.41
N LYS A 489 22.82 13.87 -13.12
CA LYS A 489 23.92 13.47 -14.01
C LYS A 489 23.67 14.02 -15.44
N PRO A 490 24.68 14.57 -16.14
CA PRO A 490 24.52 15.10 -17.49
C PRO A 490 23.96 14.10 -18.51
N LEU A 491 23.12 14.57 -19.45
CA LEU A 491 22.57 13.76 -20.54
C LEU A 491 23.62 12.95 -21.31
N ALA A 492 24.80 13.53 -21.57
CA ALA A 492 25.87 12.89 -22.33
C ALA A 492 26.28 11.51 -21.80
N LEU A 493 26.29 11.30 -20.47
CA LEU A 493 26.62 10.00 -19.86
C LEU A 493 25.62 8.92 -20.27
N PHE A 494 24.33 9.24 -20.35
CA PHE A 494 23.30 8.27 -20.69
C PHE A 494 23.26 7.90 -22.17
N ARG A 495 24.04 8.59 -23.01
CA ARG A 495 24.25 8.26 -24.43
C ARG A 495 25.51 7.42 -24.67
N THR A 496 26.43 7.34 -23.70
CA THR A 496 27.67 6.55 -23.84
C THR A 496 27.54 5.14 -23.23
N PRO A 497 28.09 4.11 -23.90
CA PRO A 497 28.25 2.78 -23.31
C PRO A 497 29.05 2.81 -21.99
N TRP A 498 28.90 1.76 -21.20
CA TRP A 498 29.62 1.59 -19.93
C TRP A 498 31.14 1.51 -20.19
N SER A 499 31.94 2.41 -19.61
CA SER A 499 33.40 2.40 -19.85
C SER A 499 34.10 1.29 -19.06
N ASP A 500 35.25 0.80 -19.56
CA ASP A 500 35.95 -0.32 -18.92
C ASP A 500 36.34 -0.02 -17.45
N ARG A 501 36.64 1.25 -17.12
CA ARG A 501 36.90 1.68 -15.74
C ARG A 501 35.67 1.62 -14.84
N GLU A 502 34.51 2.08 -15.34
CA GLU A 502 33.24 1.90 -14.63
C GLU A 502 32.86 0.41 -14.54
N GLY A 503 33.30 -0.43 -15.48
CA GLY A 503 33.04 -1.87 -15.50
C GLY A 503 33.85 -2.63 -14.45
N MET A 504 35.17 -2.43 -14.41
CA MET A 504 36.06 -3.05 -13.41
C MET A 504 35.70 -2.66 -11.97
N ALA A 505 35.09 -1.47 -11.76
CA ALA A 505 34.58 -1.07 -10.46
C ALA A 505 33.43 -1.97 -9.94
N LEU A 506 32.65 -2.60 -10.84
CA LEU A 506 31.61 -3.57 -10.48
C LEU A 506 32.22 -4.92 -10.09
N GLU A 507 33.20 -5.42 -10.86
CA GLU A 507 33.88 -6.69 -10.59
C GLU A 507 34.59 -6.66 -9.21
N ALA A 508 35.23 -5.53 -8.88
CA ALA A 508 35.86 -5.31 -7.58
C ALA A 508 34.88 -5.40 -6.39
N GLY A 509 33.57 -5.15 -6.61
CA GLY A 509 32.53 -5.33 -5.60
C GLY A 509 32.16 -6.79 -5.32
N SER A 510 32.48 -7.70 -6.23
CA SER A 510 32.17 -9.13 -6.13
C SER A 510 33.35 -9.99 -5.62
N ALA A 511 34.59 -9.49 -5.71
CA ALA A 511 35.79 -10.24 -5.37
C ALA A 511 36.21 -10.08 -3.90
N ALA A 512 35.78 -11.02 -3.05
CA ALA A 512 36.38 -11.22 -1.73
C ALA A 512 37.73 -11.97 -1.86
N THR A 513 38.75 -11.29 -2.36
CA THR A 513 40.04 -11.91 -2.72
C THR A 513 40.84 -12.35 -1.48
N VAL A 514 40.87 -13.66 -1.23
CA VAL A 514 41.95 -14.30 -0.44
C VAL A 514 43.10 -14.59 -1.41
N SER A 515 44.17 -13.80 -1.33
CA SER A 515 45.36 -13.96 -2.17
C SER A 515 46.47 -14.69 -1.42
N PRO A 516 46.91 -15.88 -1.86
CA PRO A 516 48.26 -16.36 -1.62
C PRO A 516 49.20 -15.78 -2.69
N ALA A 517 50.41 -15.39 -2.28
CA ALA A 517 51.45 -14.94 -3.22
C ALA A 517 52.31 -16.12 -3.71
N THR A 518 52.93 -16.00 -4.90
CA THR A 518 54.40 -15.86 -5.07
C THR A 518 54.82 -16.07 -6.55
N SER A 519 55.82 -15.27 -6.98
CA SER A 519 56.69 -15.42 -8.17
C SER A 519 56.09 -15.47 -9.59
N ALA A 520 56.90 -15.01 -10.56
CA ALA A 520 56.60 -14.96 -11.99
C ALA A 520 57.83 -15.36 -12.83
N ILE A 521 57.61 -15.95 -14.01
CA ILE A 521 58.61 -16.24 -15.07
C ILE A 521 57.94 -15.93 -16.43
N PRO A 522 58.63 -15.32 -17.42
CA PRO A 522 57.99 -14.81 -18.63
C PRO A 522 57.78 -15.84 -19.76
N SER A 523 56.94 -15.42 -20.70
CA SER A 523 56.39 -16.08 -21.89
C SER A 523 57.38 -16.65 -22.93
N SER A 524 56.92 -17.66 -23.69
CA SER A 524 57.28 -17.82 -25.12
C SER A 524 56.33 -18.71 -25.93
N SER A 525 56.20 -18.38 -27.23
CA SER A 525 55.79 -19.21 -28.39
C SER A 525 54.49 -20.04 -28.41
N ILE A 526 53.61 -19.61 -29.33
CA ILE A 526 52.48 -20.29 -29.99
C ILE A 526 52.84 -21.68 -30.58
N THR A 527 51.91 -22.64 -30.54
CA THR A 527 51.50 -23.50 -31.68
C THR A 527 50.10 -24.09 -31.41
N SER A 528 49.27 -24.29 -32.44
CA SER A 528 47.85 -24.66 -32.33
C SER A 528 47.58 -26.17 -32.45
N THR A 529 46.76 -26.71 -31.55
CA THR A 529 45.92 -27.89 -31.83
C THR A 529 44.61 -27.85 -31.04
N THR A 530 43.53 -28.40 -31.60
CA THR A 530 42.17 -28.33 -31.03
C THR A 530 41.87 -29.47 -30.05
N THR A 531 41.72 -29.13 -28.78
CA THR A 531 40.98 -29.93 -27.77
C THR A 531 40.23 -28.99 -26.84
N THR A 532 38.92 -29.20 -26.69
CA THR A 532 38.05 -28.39 -25.82
C THR A 532 38.23 -28.79 -24.35
N ASP A 533 39.08 -28.05 -23.64
CA ASP A 533 39.40 -28.27 -22.23
C ASP A 533 38.31 -27.66 -21.31
N PRO A 534 37.72 -28.37 -20.33
CA PRO A 534 36.60 -27.85 -19.52
C PRO A 534 36.92 -26.61 -18.67
N ALA A 535 38.19 -26.24 -18.51
CA ALA A 535 38.65 -25.20 -17.59
C ALA A 535 38.25 -23.77 -17.97
N THR A 536 37.85 -23.50 -19.22
CA THR A 536 37.46 -22.14 -19.68
C THR A 536 36.03 -21.74 -19.34
N ALA A 537 35.17 -22.67 -18.90
CA ALA A 537 33.77 -22.38 -18.54
C ALA A 537 33.61 -21.65 -17.19
N ALA A 538 34.69 -21.44 -16.42
CA ALA A 538 34.66 -20.94 -15.05
C ALA A 538 34.96 -19.44 -14.88
N LYS A 539 34.76 -18.62 -15.92
CA LYS A 539 35.10 -17.18 -15.91
C LYS A 539 33.99 -16.22 -16.38
N GLU A 540 32.72 -16.62 -16.35
CA GLU A 540 31.58 -15.69 -16.55
C GLU A 540 31.20 -14.98 -15.24
N THR A 541 32.12 -14.19 -14.70
CA THR A 541 31.87 -13.29 -13.57
C THR A 541 31.24 -11.98 -14.05
N ALA A 542 29.96 -11.78 -13.72
CA ALA A 542 29.07 -10.71 -14.17
C ALA A 542 28.78 -10.70 -15.70
N PRO A 543 27.51 -10.52 -16.11
CA PRO A 543 27.19 -10.29 -17.52
C PRO A 543 27.70 -8.91 -17.91
N ASN A 544 28.60 -8.84 -18.90
CA ASN A 544 29.07 -7.58 -19.45
C ASN A 544 27.87 -6.77 -19.96
N VAL A 545 27.52 -5.67 -19.29
CA VAL A 545 26.29 -4.89 -19.55
C VAL A 545 26.28 -4.31 -20.98
N ASN A 546 27.45 -3.99 -21.54
CA ASN A 546 27.59 -3.61 -22.94
C ASN A 546 27.25 -4.76 -23.89
N ALA A 547 27.65 -5.99 -23.57
CA ALA A 547 27.32 -7.17 -24.37
C ALA A 547 25.82 -7.53 -24.26
N PHE A 548 25.23 -7.42 -23.07
CA PHE A 548 23.79 -7.59 -22.89
C PHE A 548 23.01 -6.61 -23.78
N ILE A 549 23.27 -5.31 -23.69
CA ILE A 549 22.53 -4.28 -24.46
C ILE A 549 22.75 -4.40 -25.97
N ARG A 550 23.97 -4.70 -26.42
CA ARG A 550 24.26 -4.92 -27.86
C ARG A 550 23.48 -6.08 -28.47
N ASN A 551 23.07 -7.07 -27.66
CA ASN A 551 22.31 -8.23 -28.12
C ASN A 551 20.78 -8.00 -28.19
N LEU A 552 20.28 -6.79 -27.90
CA LEU A 552 18.83 -6.50 -27.78
C LEU A 552 18.21 -5.71 -28.94
N ASP A 553 18.98 -5.33 -29.96
CA ASP A 553 18.53 -4.59 -31.16
C ASP A 553 17.61 -3.38 -30.86
N LEU A 554 18.06 -2.55 -29.92
CA LEU A 554 17.34 -1.39 -29.40
C LEU A 554 17.63 -0.12 -30.22
N THR A 555 16.64 0.72 -30.42
CA THR A 555 16.83 2.08 -31.00
C THR A 555 17.59 2.99 -30.03
N ASP A 556 18.26 4.03 -30.53
CA ASP A 556 19.03 4.99 -29.72
C ASP A 556 18.22 5.59 -28.55
N ALA A 557 16.91 5.77 -28.74
CA ALA A 557 15.98 6.22 -27.71
C ALA A 557 15.84 5.17 -26.58
N GLU A 558 15.56 3.91 -26.94
CA GLU A 558 15.43 2.79 -26.00
C GLU A 558 16.77 2.46 -25.32
N GLN A 559 17.90 2.57 -26.04
CA GLN A 559 19.24 2.45 -25.47
C GLN A 559 19.51 3.52 -24.42
N SER A 560 19.22 4.79 -24.72
CA SER A 560 19.45 5.91 -23.77
C SER A 560 18.61 5.76 -22.49
N ALA A 561 17.34 5.38 -22.63
CA ALA A 561 16.48 5.06 -21.49
C ALA A 561 16.99 3.84 -20.69
N THR A 562 17.48 2.82 -21.37
CA THR A 562 18.08 1.63 -20.74
C THR A 562 19.35 1.98 -19.95
N TRP A 563 20.24 2.81 -20.50
CA TRP A 563 21.45 3.26 -19.80
C TRP A 563 21.13 4.13 -18.57
N ALA A 564 20.09 4.97 -18.65
CA ALA A 564 19.59 5.72 -17.49
C ALA A 564 19.06 4.79 -16.39
N LEU A 565 18.21 3.83 -16.75
CA LEU A 565 17.65 2.85 -15.82
C LEU A 565 18.75 2.01 -15.15
N LEU A 566 19.66 1.41 -15.92
CA LEU A 566 20.67 0.51 -15.36
C LEU A 566 21.75 1.23 -14.54
N ARG A 567 22.12 2.48 -14.87
CA ARG A 567 23.00 3.27 -13.99
C ARG A 567 22.31 3.65 -12.67
N TYR A 568 21.00 3.91 -12.68
CA TYR A 568 20.25 4.17 -11.44
C TYR A 568 20.11 2.92 -10.56
N VAL A 569 19.91 1.75 -11.18
CA VAL A 569 19.95 0.44 -10.49
C VAL A 569 21.32 0.16 -9.89
N ALA A 570 22.41 0.41 -10.63
CA ALA A 570 23.76 0.20 -10.12
C ALA A 570 24.13 1.11 -8.95
N GLU A 571 23.65 2.36 -8.96
CA GLU A 571 23.83 3.32 -7.87
C GLU A 571 23.04 2.91 -6.62
N THR A 572 21.75 2.59 -6.78
CA THR A 572 20.90 2.16 -5.66
C THR A 572 21.33 0.80 -5.09
N GLN A 573 21.75 -0.16 -5.91
CA GLN A 573 22.22 -1.47 -5.45
C GLN A 573 23.74 -1.54 -5.17
N VAL A 574 24.43 -0.39 -5.18
CA VAL A 574 25.86 -0.24 -4.80
C VAL A 574 26.76 -1.22 -5.55
N GLY A 575 26.69 -1.15 -6.88
CA GLY A 575 27.46 -1.97 -7.82
C GLY A 575 26.95 -3.40 -8.03
N LYS A 576 25.98 -3.88 -7.24
CA LYS A 576 25.33 -5.17 -7.49
C LYS A 576 24.34 -5.05 -8.65
N PHE A 577 24.27 -6.09 -9.49
CA PHE A 577 23.33 -6.15 -10.61
C PHE A 577 22.28 -7.26 -10.43
N PRO A 578 20.99 -6.97 -10.71
CA PRO A 578 19.96 -8.01 -10.78
C PRO A 578 20.20 -8.90 -12.01
N ARG A 579 19.73 -10.16 -11.97
CA ARG A 579 19.73 -11.04 -13.15
C ARG A 579 18.54 -10.70 -14.03
N LEU A 580 18.74 -9.69 -14.87
CA LEU A 580 17.81 -9.28 -15.92
C LEU A 580 17.40 -10.50 -16.76
N GLN A 581 16.11 -10.68 -16.97
CA GLN A 581 15.62 -11.60 -17.98
C GLN A 581 15.90 -11.03 -19.38
N THR A 582 15.93 -11.88 -20.40
CA THR A 582 16.01 -11.45 -21.81
C THR A 582 14.97 -10.36 -22.07
N SER A 583 15.39 -9.18 -22.51
CA SER A 583 14.45 -8.07 -22.63
C SER A 583 13.38 -8.40 -23.67
N THR A 584 12.15 -7.98 -23.39
CA THR A 584 11.06 -8.08 -24.36
C THR A 584 10.71 -6.66 -24.78
N ARG A 585 11.07 -6.30 -26.02
CA ARG A 585 10.63 -5.05 -26.63
C ARG A 585 9.11 -5.08 -26.73
N TYR A 586 8.45 -4.18 -26.03
CA TYR A 586 7.00 -4.11 -25.98
C TYR A 586 6.48 -3.58 -27.33
N ASN A 587 5.61 -4.34 -27.98
CA ASN A 587 5.05 -3.94 -29.28
C ASN A 587 3.59 -3.47 -29.11
N PRO A 588 3.30 -2.16 -29.18
CA PRO A 588 1.97 -1.60 -28.97
C PRO A 588 0.96 -1.90 -30.11
N VAL A 589 1.35 -2.66 -31.14
CA VAL A 589 0.45 -3.17 -32.19
C VAL A 589 -0.23 -4.48 -31.79
N HIS A 590 0.41 -5.29 -30.94
CA HIS A 590 -0.12 -6.59 -30.51
C HIS A 590 -1.04 -6.52 -29.27
N THR A 591 -1.30 -5.30 -28.77
CA THR A 591 -2.08 -5.03 -27.56
C THR A 591 -3.15 -3.98 -27.80
N MET A 592 -4.35 -4.19 -27.26
CA MET A 592 -5.41 -3.20 -27.23
C MET A 592 -5.01 -2.04 -26.31
N ARG A 593 -5.10 -0.80 -26.79
CA ARG A 593 -4.84 0.39 -25.96
C ARG A 593 -6.06 0.71 -25.10
N VAL A 594 -5.82 1.02 -23.84
CA VAL A 594 -6.82 1.43 -22.85
C VAL A 594 -6.24 2.61 -22.09
N ASP A 595 -6.89 3.77 -22.13
CA ASP A 595 -6.40 4.98 -21.45
C ASP A 595 -6.67 4.95 -19.93
N SER A 596 -6.04 5.88 -19.20
CA SER A 596 -6.19 6.02 -17.73
C SER A 596 -7.65 6.19 -17.30
N TYR A 597 -8.39 7.04 -18.02
CA TYR A 597 -9.81 7.34 -17.79
C TYR A 597 -10.69 6.09 -17.96
N THR A 598 -10.37 5.23 -18.92
CA THR A 598 -11.07 3.98 -19.20
C THR A 598 -10.72 2.90 -18.18
N LEU A 599 -9.44 2.75 -17.80
CA LEU A 599 -9.03 1.85 -16.71
C LEU A 599 -9.73 2.19 -15.38
N ARG A 600 -9.92 3.49 -15.09
CA ARG A 600 -10.56 4.00 -13.88
C ARG A 600 -12.10 3.96 -13.93
N SER A 601 -12.73 4.41 -15.01
CA SER A 601 -14.20 4.45 -15.14
C SER A 601 -14.85 3.06 -15.26
N LEU A 602 -14.11 2.08 -15.79
CA LEU A 602 -14.52 0.66 -15.81
C LEU A 602 -14.16 -0.10 -14.51
N GLU A 603 -13.56 0.55 -13.52
CA GLU A 603 -13.15 -0.03 -12.23
C GLU A 603 -12.35 -1.34 -12.38
N ILE A 604 -11.37 -1.35 -13.29
CA ILE A 604 -10.71 -2.60 -13.71
C ILE A 604 -9.78 -3.15 -12.62
N LEU A 605 -8.93 -2.30 -12.05
CA LEU A 605 -7.93 -2.67 -11.05
C LEU A 605 -8.36 -2.27 -9.64
N GLU A 606 -8.82 -1.03 -9.51
CA GLU A 606 -9.25 -0.38 -8.26
C GLU A 606 -10.68 0.15 -8.41
N SER A 607 -11.45 0.17 -7.32
CA SER A 607 -12.82 0.71 -7.31
C SER A 607 -12.85 2.20 -7.00
N LEU A 608 -13.73 2.93 -7.69
CA LEU A 608 -13.96 4.37 -7.53
C LEU A 608 -14.43 4.76 -6.12
N THR A 609 -15.14 3.89 -5.40
CA THR A 609 -15.70 4.21 -4.08
C THR A 609 -14.76 3.88 -2.90
N THR A 610 -13.71 3.10 -3.11
CA THR A 610 -12.77 2.71 -2.02
C THR A 610 -11.32 3.05 -2.30
N GLY A 611 -10.92 3.27 -3.55
CA GLY A 611 -9.51 3.36 -3.95
C GLY A 611 -8.74 2.03 -3.82
N THR A 612 -9.42 0.92 -3.51
CA THR A 612 -8.80 -0.39 -3.29
C THR A 612 -9.15 -1.39 -4.39
N LYS A 613 -8.46 -2.54 -4.39
CA LYS A 613 -8.84 -3.70 -5.21
C LYS A 613 -10.24 -4.23 -4.87
N VAL A 614 -10.78 -3.99 -3.66
CA VAL A 614 -12.08 -4.56 -3.26
C VAL A 614 -13.22 -3.87 -4.02
N GLY A 615 -13.98 -4.67 -4.77
CA GLY A 615 -15.09 -4.20 -5.61
C GLY A 615 -14.74 -3.96 -7.08
N SER A 616 -13.46 -4.08 -7.48
CA SER A 616 -13.05 -3.94 -8.89
C SER A 616 -13.25 -5.21 -9.72
N LEU A 617 -13.06 -5.11 -11.04
CA LEU A 617 -13.11 -6.25 -11.96
C LEU A 617 -12.09 -7.33 -11.59
N ILE A 618 -10.83 -6.95 -11.34
CA ILE A 618 -9.78 -7.91 -10.97
C ILE A 618 -10.14 -8.69 -9.70
N HIS A 619 -10.68 -8.04 -8.65
CA HIS A 619 -11.15 -8.74 -7.44
C HIS A 619 -12.32 -9.71 -7.70
N THR A 620 -13.05 -9.53 -8.81
CA THR A 620 -14.19 -10.39 -9.17
C THR A 620 -13.75 -11.63 -9.97
N ILE A 621 -12.66 -11.56 -10.73
CA ILE A 621 -12.18 -12.64 -11.61
C ILE A 621 -10.86 -13.32 -11.14
N ASP A 622 -10.16 -12.72 -10.18
CA ASP A 622 -8.91 -13.25 -9.63
C ASP A 622 -9.17 -14.33 -8.58
N GLN A 623 -9.16 -15.58 -9.06
CA GLN A 623 -9.08 -16.79 -8.24
C GLN A 623 -7.70 -17.48 -8.37
N THR A 624 -6.63 -16.73 -8.69
CA THR A 624 -5.28 -17.28 -8.81
C THR A 624 -4.76 -17.80 -7.46
N ARG A 625 -3.94 -18.86 -7.50
CA ARG A 625 -3.34 -19.49 -6.31
C ARG A 625 -1.96 -18.91 -6.00
N THR A 626 -1.19 -18.59 -7.04
CA THR A 626 0.19 -18.09 -6.95
C THR A 626 0.22 -16.56 -7.08
N LYS A 627 1.19 -15.92 -6.42
CA LYS A 627 1.37 -14.46 -6.54
C LYS A 627 1.86 -14.04 -7.94
N ALA A 628 2.59 -14.92 -8.62
CA ALA A 628 2.98 -14.73 -10.02
C ALA A 628 1.76 -14.75 -10.97
N GLY A 629 0.80 -15.67 -10.76
CA GLY A 629 -0.48 -15.69 -11.47
C GLY A 629 -1.28 -14.39 -11.24
N SER A 630 -1.35 -13.91 -10.00
CA SER A 630 -2.03 -12.63 -9.69
C SER A 630 -1.38 -11.43 -10.40
N ARG A 631 -0.03 -11.38 -10.48
CA ARG A 631 0.70 -10.35 -11.25
C ARG A 631 0.37 -10.41 -12.74
N LEU A 632 0.45 -11.62 -13.32
CA LEU A 632 0.19 -11.85 -14.75
C LEU A 632 -1.26 -11.50 -15.15
N LEU A 633 -2.24 -11.76 -14.28
CA LEU A 633 -3.62 -11.33 -14.49
C LEU A 633 -3.76 -9.80 -14.47
N ALA A 634 -3.06 -9.11 -13.57
CA ALA A 634 -3.02 -7.64 -13.52
C ALA A 634 -2.25 -7.02 -14.70
N GLU A 635 -1.32 -7.74 -15.31
CA GLU A 635 -0.70 -7.37 -16.59
C GLU A 635 -1.68 -7.55 -17.75
N TYR A 636 -2.33 -8.71 -17.87
CA TYR A 636 -3.29 -9.00 -18.94
C TYR A 636 -4.44 -7.97 -18.98
N LEU A 637 -4.97 -7.56 -17.83
CA LEU A 637 -6.02 -6.54 -17.77
C LEU A 637 -5.57 -5.13 -18.20
N ARG A 638 -4.26 -4.85 -18.20
CA ARG A 638 -3.67 -3.57 -18.67
C ARG A 638 -3.17 -3.62 -20.10
N SER A 639 -2.88 -4.81 -20.61
CA SER A 639 -2.47 -5.05 -22.01
C SER A 639 -3.19 -6.26 -22.61
N PRO A 640 -4.52 -6.18 -22.86
CA PRO A 640 -5.25 -7.22 -23.60
C PRO A 640 -4.68 -7.38 -25.01
N LEU A 641 -4.70 -8.58 -25.59
CA LEU A 641 -4.09 -8.85 -26.90
C LEU A 641 -4.99 -8.45 -28.08
N THR A 642 -4.37 -8.21 -29.24
CA THR A 642 -5.05 -8.10 -30.55
C THR A 642 -4.83 -9.34 -31.44
N SER A 643 -3.89 -10.23 -31.10
CA SER A 643 -3.58 -11.44 -31.87
C SER A 643 -4.59 -12.57 -31.59
N VAL A 644 -5.37 -12.95 -32.61
CA VAL A 644 -6.40 -14.00 -32.48
C VAL A 644 -5.80 -15.40 -32.22
N SER A 645 -4.61 -15.72 -32.74
CA SER A 645 -3.93 -17.00 -32.43
C SER A 645 -3.63 -17.11 -30.93
N ALA A 646 -2.89 -16.13 -30.39
CA ALA A 646 -2.51 -16.11 -28.99
C ALA A 646 -3.70 -16.00 -28.02
N LEU A 647 -4.85 -15.48 -28.49
CA LEU A 647 -6.10 -15.51 -27.73
C LEU A 647 -6.79 -16.86 -27.78
N ASN A 648 -6.83 -17.53 -28.93
CA ASN A 648 -7.34 -18.90 -29.03
C ASN A 648 -6.50 -19.87 -28.19
N GLU A 649 -5.16 -19.80 -28.26
CA GLU A 649 -4.24 -20.59 -27.42
C GLU A 649 -4.55 -20.47 -25.93
N ARG A 650 -4.89 -19.26 -25.44
CA ARG A 650 -5.36 -19.05 -24.05
C ARG A 650 -6.73 -19.68 -23.82
N LEU A 651 -7.69 -19.44 -24.72
CA LEU A 651 -9.06 -19.97 -24.61
C LEU A 651 -9.11 -21.50 -24.67
N ASP A 652 -8.22 -22.15 -25.41
CA ASP A 652 -8.09 -23.60 -25.50
C ASP A 652 -7.51 -24.20 -24.21
N LEU A 653 -6.57 -23.51 -23.55
CA LEU A 653 -6.10 -23.90 -22.21
C LEU A 653 -7.21 -23.74 -21.16
N VAL A 654 -8.00 -22.66 -21.22
CA VAL A 654 -9.18 -22.48 -20.35
C VAL A 654 -10.23 -23.56 -20.61
N GLN A 655 -10.53 -23.86 -21.88
CA GLN A 655 -11.46 -24.92 -22.28
C GLN A 655 -11.03 -26.29 -21.75
N ARG A 656 -9.74 -26.66 -21.88
CA ARG A 656 -9.20 -27.93 -21.37
C ARG A 656 -9.35 -28.10 -19.86
N PHE A 657 -9.37 -27.01 -19.09
CA PHE A 657 -9.67 -27.04 -17.65
C PHE A 657 -11.18 -27.05 -17.35
N TYR A 658 -11.97 -26.29 -18.11
CA TYR A 658 -13.43 -26.25 -18.00
C TYR A 658 -14.06 -27.62 -18.27
N ASP A 659 -13.60 -28.32 -19.31
CA ASP A 659 -14.07 -29.66 -19.70
C ASP A 659 -13.61 -30.77 -18.74
N ARG A 660 -12.65 -30.49 -17.85
CA ARG A 660 -12.09 -31.46 -16.89
C ARG A 660 -11.97 -30.89 -15.47
N PRO A 661 -13.09 -30.81 -14.70
CA PRO A 661 -13.08 -30.37 -13.30
C PRO A 661 -12.06 -31.08 -12.40
N ASP A 662 -11.80 -32.38 -12.58
CA ASP A 662 -10.79 -33.12 -11.81
C ASP A 662 -9.35 -32.62 -12.06
N LEU A 663 -9.06 -32.24 -13.30
CA LEU A 663 -7.77 -31.69 -13.70
C LEU A 663 -7.62 -30.25 -13.16
N LEU A 664 -8.68 -29.45 -13.29
CA LEU A 664 -8.77 -28.10 -12.73
C LEU A 664 -8.54 -28.12 -11.21
N PHE A 665 -9.22 -29.01 -10.47
CA PHE A 665 -9.06 -29.14 -9.02
C PHE A 665 -7.62 -29.52 -8.63
N ARG A 666 -7.08 -30.61 -9.19
CA ARG A 666 -5.73 -31.10 -8.86
C ARG A 666 -4.64 -30.08 -9.22
N THR A 667 -4.72 -29.43 -10.37
CA THR A 667 -3.78 -28.37 -10.74
C THR A 667 -3.88 -27.16 -9.80
N ARG A 668 -5.09 -26.76 -9.37
CA ARG A 668 -5.28 -25.66 -8.40
C ARG A 668 -4.87 -26.01 -6.97
N ASP A 669 -4.77 -27.28 -6.63
CA ASP A 669 -4.23 -27.76 -5.36
C ASP A 669 -2.69 -27.70 -5.37
N ILE A 670 -2.05 -28.27 -6.40
CA ILE A 670 -0.59 -28.21 -6.59
C ILE A 670 -0.10 -26.75 -6.68
N LEU A 671 -0.78 -25.89 -7.42
CA LEU A 671 -0.48 -24.45 -7.48
C LEU A 671 -0.63 -23.74 -6.12
N GLY A 672 -1.44 -24.26 -5.19
CA GLY A 672 -1.54 -23.75 -3.83
C GLY A 672 -0.27 -23.99 -2.99
N SER A 673 0.54 -24.99 -3.36
CA SER A 673 1.84 -25.28 -2.73
C SER A 673 3.02 -24.52 -3.35
N ALA A 674 2.85 -23.96 -4.55
CA ALA A 674 3.91 -23.31 -5.32
C ALA A 674 4.23 -21.90 -4.81
N ARG A 675 5.46 -21.69 -4.31
CA ARG A 675 5.93 -20.38 -3.82
C ARG A 675 6.61 -19.55 -4.91
N ASP A 676 6.83 -18.25 -4.65
CA ASP A 676 7.31 -17.28 -5.64
C ASP A 676 8.84 -17.35 -5.87
N ALA A 677 9.27 -18.40 -6.57
CA ALA A 677 10.67 -18.65 -6.88
C ALA A 677 11.33 -17.57 -7.76
N GLN A 678 10.56 -16.78 -8.51
CA GLN A 678 11.09 -15.65 -9.29
C GLN A 678 11.70 -14.58 -8.36
N ARG A 679 11.00 -14.23 -7.26
CA ARG A 679 11.50 -13.30 -6.24
C ARG A 679 12.63 -13.89 -5.39
N ALA A 680 12.59 -15.19 -5.10
CA ALA A 680 13.69 -15.88 -4.43
C ALA A 680 15.00 -15.78 -5.23
N ILE A 681 14.95 -15.99 -6.55
CA ILE A 681 16.14 -15.93 -7.42
C ILE A 681 16.79 -14.55 -7.42
N GLN A 682 16.01 -13.45 -7.50
CA GLN A 682 16.61 -12.11 -7.49
C GLN A 682 17.25 -11.77 -6.13
N LYS A 683 16.61 -12.15 -5.01
CA LYS A 683 17.21 -12.01 -3.66
C LYS A 683 18.52 -12.78 -3.55
N LEU A 684 18.57 -14.02 -4.03
CA LEU A 684 19.79 -14.84 -4.03
C LEU A 684 20.87 -14.22 -4.94
N SER A 685 20.50 -13.76 -6.14
CA SER A 685 21.42 -13.14 -7.10
C SER A 685 22.02 -11.82 -6.59
N LEU A 686 21.27 -11.05 -5.80
CA LEU A 686 21.73 -9.81 -5.17
C LEU A 686 22.39 -10.04 -3.80
N GLY A 687 22.50 -11.29 -3.33
CA GLY A 687 23.09 -11.61 -2.02
C GLY A 687 22.31 -11.04 -0.83
N TYR A 688 20.98 -10.93 -0.95
CA TYR A 688 20.07 -10.55 0.13
C TYR A 688 19.18 -11.71 0.63
N GLY A 689 19.12 -12.82 -0.12
CA GLY A 689 18.36 -14.02 0.22
C GLY A 689 19.08 -14.99 1.17
N GLY A 690 18.31 -15.86 1.81
CA GLY A 690 18.79 -16.86 2.77
C GLY A 690 18.40 -18.31 2.41
N PRO A 691 18.78 -19.30 3.24
CA PRO A 691 18.41 -20.71 3.04
C PRO A 691 16.92 -20.96 2.77
N ALA A 692 16.03 -20.24 3.46
CA ALA A 692 14.59 -20.29 3.22
C ALA A 692 14.16 -19.98 1.76
N ASP A 693 14.94 -19.18 1.03
CA ASP A 693 14.64 -18.82 -0.37
C ASP A 693 14.98 -19.95 -1.36
N LEU A 694 15.93 -20.83 -1.02
CA LEU A 694 16.18 -22.04 -1.79
C LEU A 694 15.01 -23.03 -1.66
N LEU A 695 14.41 -23.18 -0.48
CA LEU A 695 13.19 -23.98 -0.29
C LEU A 695 11.99 -23.41 -1.08
N VAL A 696 11.92 -22.08 -1.24
CA VAL A 696 10.94 -21.42 -2.13
C VAL A 696 11.18 -21.81 -3.60
N VAL A 697 12.43 -21.94 -4.03
CA VAL A 697 12.78 -22.45 -5.38
C VAL A 697 12.38 -23.92 -5.53
N ALA A 698 12.74 -24.78 -4.58
CA ALA A 698 12.41 -26.21 -4.62
C ALA A 698 10.89 -26.45 -4.74
N SER A 699 10.09 -25.76 -3.91
CA SER A 699 8.62 -25.78 -3.93
C SER A 699 8.02 -25.46 -5.32
N ALA A 700 8.57 -24.49 -6.05
CA ALA A 700 8.09 -24.15 -7.39
C ALA A 700 8.49 -25.21 -8.44
N LEU A 701 9.67 -25.81 -8.32
CA LEU A 701 10.14 -26.88 -9.21
C LEU A 701 9.37 -28.19 -8.98
N GLU A 702 9.10 -28.53 -7.72
CA GLU A 702 8.22 -29.65 -7.32
C GLU A 702 6.83 -29.50 -7.96
N ALA A 703 6.22 -28.32 -7.85
CA ALA A 703 4.92 -28.03 -8.46
C ALA A 703 4.95 -28.11 -10.00
N ALA A 704 6.01 -27.61 -10.64
CA ALA A 704 6.20 -27.70 -12.09
C ALA A 704 6.29 -29.15 -12.59
N SER A 705 7.03 -30.01 -11.88
CA SER A 705 7.11 -31.44 -12.20
C SER A 705 5.78 -32.15 -11.99
N GLN A 706 5.11 -31.92 -10.85
CA GLN A 706 3.81 -32.53 -10.55
C GLN A 706 2.74 -32.16 -11.60
N ILE A 707 2.67 -30.90 -12.03
CA ILE A 707 1.75 -30.46 -13.09
C ILE A 707 2.12 -31.05 -14.46
N THR A 708 3.41 -31.13 -14.79
CA THR A 708 3.88 -31.80 -16.02
C THR A 708 3.43 -33.26 -16.05
N ARG A 709 3.63 -34.00 -14.95
CA ARG A 709 3.20 -35.42 -14.81
C ARG A 709 1.67 -35.57 -14.89
N LEU A 710 0.93 -34.68 -14.24
CA LEU A 710 -0.55 -34.68 -14.23
C LEU A 710 -1.17 -34.39 -15.61
N CYS A 711 -0.52 -33.55 -16.42
CA CYS A 711 -1.00 -33.14 -17.74
C CYS A 711 -0.51 -34.02 -18.90
N ALA A 712 0.43 -34.93 -18.65
CA ALA A 712 1.03 -35.81 -19.67
C ALA A 712 -0.01 -36.74 -20.32
N PRO A 713 0.05 -36.96 -21.65
CA PRO A 713 -0.81 -37.91 -22.33
C PRO A 713 -0.50 -39.35 -21.87
N GLY A 714 -1.52 -40.07 -21.39
CA GLY A 714 -1.45 -41.47 -20.97
C GLY A 714 -1.77 -41.74 -19.49
N PHE A 715 -1.73 -40.74 -18.59
CA PHE A 715 -1.81 -41.00 -17.15
C PHE A 715 -3.22 -41.28 -16.57
N ASN A 716 -4.29 -41.39 -17.39
CA ASN A 716 -5.66 -41.52 -16.85
C ASN A 716 -6.70 -42.16 -17.79
N GLU A 717 -6.33 -43.17 -18.57
CA GLU A 717 -7.27 -43.88 -19.48
C GLU A 717 -8.02 -45.05 -18.81
N THR A 718 -7.66 -45.40 -17.56
CA THR A 718 -8.17 -46.57 -16.82
C THR A 718 -9.43 -46.33 -15.97
N LEU A 719 -9.99 -45.11 -15.94
CA LEU A 719 -11.18 -44.81 -15.12
C LEU A 719 -12.26 -44.03 -15.90
N THR A 720 -13.50 -44.52 -15.77
CA THR A 720 -14.76 -44.00 -16.35
C THR A 720 -14.93 -44.13 -17.87
N SER A 721 -15.35 -45.33 -18.29
CA SER A 721 -15.96 -45.57 -19.60
C SER A 721 -17.29 -44.81 -19.75
N ARG A 722 -17.39 -43.91 -20.74
CA ARG A 722 -18.68 -43.43 -21.27
C ARG A 722 -18.53 -43.17 -22.78
N PRO A 723 -19.45 -43.66 -23.64
CA PRO A 723 -19.22 -43.65 -25.09
C PRO A 723 -19.31 -42.25 -25.67
N ALA A 724 -18.38 -41.92 -26.57
CA ALA A 724 -18.43 -40.70 -27.37
C ALA A 724 -19.56 -40.80 -28.41
N THR A 725 -20.46 -39.81 -28.46
CA THR A 725 -21.35 -39.62 -29.60
C THR A 725 -20.55 -39.10 -30.80
N PRO A 726 -20.68 -39.70 -31.99
CA PRO A 726 -19.91 -39.27 -33.17
C PRO A 726 -20.37 -37.88 -33.67
N PRO A 727 -19.45 -37.05 -34.19
CA PRO A 727 -19.82 -35.83 -34.90
C PRO A 727 -20.55 -36.18 -36.21
N ARG A 728 -21.45 -35.31 -36.67
CA ARG A 728 -22.10 -35.44 -37.97
C ARG A 728 -21.14 -35.02 -39.09
N GLU A 729 -21.05 -35.84 -40.13
CA GLU A 729 -20.34 -35.51 -41.37
C GLU A 729 -21.02 -34.33 -42.08
N GLY A 730 -20.22 -33.41 -42.64
CA GLY A 730 -20.73 -32.09 -43.10
C GLY A 730 -19.96 -31.37 -44.21
N GLY A 731 -18.91 -31.98 -44.80
CA GLY A 731 -18.28 -31.53 -46.05
C GLY A 731 -17.25 -30.39 -45.96
N GLY A 732 -16.39 -30.32 -46.99
CA GLY A 732 -15.46 -29.21 -47.24
C GLY A 732 -14.05 -29.39 -46.67
N GLY A 733 -13.21 -30.19 -47.33
CA GLY A 733 -11.80 -30.34 -46.94
C GLY A 733 -10.94 -29.11 -47.30
N GLY A 734 -10.19 -28.62 -46.32
CA GLY A 734 -9.07 -27.69 -46.48
C GLY A 734 -7.96 -28.10 -45.53
N ASP A 735 -6.71 -28.13 -46.00
CA ASP A 735 -5.62 -28.83 -45.33
C ASP A 735 -5.17 -28.10 -44.05
N LEU A 736 -5.65 -28.57 -42.89
CA LEU A 736 -5.25 -28.07 -41.58
C LEU A 736 -4.05 -28.91 -41.09
N THR A 737 -2.87 -28.31 -41.17
CA THR A 737 -1.67 -28.85 -40.54
C THR A 737 -1.89 -29.05 -39.03
N PRO A 738 -1.28 -30.08 -38.41
CA PRO A 738 -1.49 -30.39 -36.98
C PRO A 738 -0.72 -29.43 -36.07
N GLY A 739 -1.15 -28.17 -36.05
CA GLY A 739 -0.58 -27.10 -35.22
C GLY A 739 -1.26 -26.98 -33.85
N ASN A 740 -0.44 -26.68 -32.84
CA ASN A 740 -0.81 -26.02 -31.58
C ASN A 740 -1.85 -26.78 -30.72
N SER A 741 -1.44 -27.91 -30.16
CA SER A 741 -2.13 -28.50 -29.02
C SER A 741 -1.59 -27.93 -27.69
N PRO A 742 -2.31 -28.02 -26.55
CA PRO A 742 -1.80 -27.55 -25.25
C PRO A 742 -0.51 -28.24 -24.75
N CYS A 743 0.03 -29.20 -25.48
CA CYS A 743 1.35 -29.77 -25.21
C CYS A 743 2.48 -28.74 -25.34
N ASP A 744 2.36 -27.75 -26.23
CA ASP A 744 3.46 -26.80 -26.52
C ASP A 744 3.79 -25.89 -25.32
N LEU A 745 2.78 -25.53 -24.52
CA LEU A 745 2.98 -24.73 -23.30
C LEU A 745 3.66 -25.54 -22.19
N LEU A 746 3.45 -26.85 -22.14
CA LEU A 746 4.13 -27.77 -21.21
C LEU A 746 5.52 -28.18 -21.71
N ALA A 747 5.71 -28.30 -23.03
CA ALA A 747 7.02 -28.54 -23.66
C ALA A 747 8.03 -27.40 -23.44
N ARG A 748 7.56 -26.22 -23.03
CA ARG A 748 8.38 -25.09 -22.58
C ARG A 748 8.87 -25.21 -21.12
N MET A 749 8.36 -26.17 -20.34
CA MET A 749 8.85 -26.42 -18.99
C MET A 749 10.12 -27.26 -19.04
N VAL A 750 11.16 -26.83 -18.30
CA VAL A 750 12.44 -27.54 -18.20
C VAL A 750 12.38 -28.51 -17.02
N PRO A 751 12.66 -29.81 -17.19
CA PRO A 751 12.74 -30.75 -16.07
C PRO A 751 13.93 -30.39 -15.16
N LEU A 752 13.65 -30.22 -13.87
CA LEU A 752 14.61 -29.76 -12.85
C LEU A 752 14.41 -30.49 -11.51
N ASP A 753 13.80 -31.67 -11.54
CA ASP A 753 13.51 -32.53 -10.39
C ASP A 753 14.75 -32.78 -9.52
N ASP A 754 15.89 -33.06 -10.14
CA ASP A 754 17.17 -33.30 -9.46
C ASP A 754 17.60 -32.09 -8.63
N MET A 755 17.36 -30.86 -9.11
CA MET A 755 17.71 -29.62 -8.40
C MET A 755 16.80 -29.40 -7.18
N ALA A 756 15.52 -29.73 -7.28
CA ALA A 756 14.62 -29.69 -6.12
C ALA A 756 15.03 -30.75 -5.09
N ALA A 757 15.28 -31.97 -5.52
CA ALA A 757 15.72 -33.07 -4.66
C ALA A 757 17.05 -32.76 -3.94
N ASP A 758 18.02 -32.13 -4.62
CA ASP A 758 19.27 -31.69 -4.01
C ASP A 758 19.03 -30.59 -2.96
N ILE A 759 18.20 -29.58 -3.24
CA ILE A 759 17.87 -28.54 -2.25
C ILE A 759 17.24 -29.19 -0.99
N ARG A 760 16.28 -30.11 -1.17
CA ARG A 760 15.65 -30.85 -0.06
C ARG A 760 16.63 -31.74 0.69
N ARG A 761 17.58 -32.39 0.00
CA ARG A 761 18.63 -33.20 0.63
C ARG A 761 19.50 -32.38 1.57
N TYR A 762 19.85 -31.15 1.19
CA TYR A 762 20.72 -30.27 1.97
C TYR A 762 19.97 -29.48 3.05
N LEU A 763 18.75 -29.00 2.80
CA LEU A 763 18.02 -28.11 3.71
C LEU A 763 16.79 -28.73 4.41
N GLY A 764 16.32 -29.89 3.98
CA GLY A 764 15.11 -30.53 4.52
C GLY A 764 13.82 -29.78 4.18
N GLU A 765 12.93 -29.67 5.17
CA GLU A 765 11.61 -29.01 5.04
C GLU A 765 11.59 -27.57 5.56
N GLU A 766 12.44 -27.22 6.52
CA GLU A 766 12.50 -25.88 7.13
C GLU A 766 13.94 -25.39 7.21
N ALA A 767 14.17 -24.14 6.81
CA ALA A 767 15.48 -23.50 6.87
C ALA A 767 15.34 -22.02 7.27
N PRO A 768 16.33 -21.42 7.96
CA PRO A 768 16.21 -20.06 8.47
C PRO A 768 16.25 -18.99 7.37
N LYS A 769 15.60 -17.84 7.61
CA LYS A 769 15.65 -16.67 6.70
C LYS A 769 17.01 -15.99 6.67
N ARG A 770 17.80 -16.10 7.74
CA ARG A 770 19.17 -15.58 7.85
C ARG A 770 19.99 -16.54 8.70
N VAL A 771 21.23 -16.79 8.31
CA VAL A 771 22.17 -17.63 9.07
C VAL A 771 22.76 -16.82 10.23
N SER A 772 22.71 -17.37 11.44
CA SER A 772 23.27 -16.78 12.66
C SER A 772 23.91 -17.80 13.62
N GLN A 773 23.57 -19.07 13.45
CA GLN A 773 24.05 -20.23 14.22
C GLN A 773 24.20 -21.41 13.25
N HIS A 774 24.94 -22.44 13.67
CA HIS A 774 25.14 -23.66 12.90
C HIS A 774 23.94 -24.62 13.00
N GLY A 775 23.92 -25.66 12.16
CA GLY A 775 22.87 -26.68 12.12
C GLY A 775 21.68 -26.30 11.24
N PHE A 776 21.92 -25.52 10.18
CA PHE A 776 20.91 -25.14 9.19
C PHE A 776 21.01 -25.96 7.89
N ILE A 777 22.05 -26.79 7.74
CA ILE A 777 22.17 -27.83 6.72
C ILE A 777 22.05 -29.20 7.40
N ASN A 778 21.37 -30.13 6.72
CA ASN A 778 21.25 -31.52 7.12
C ASN A 778 22.65 -32.14 7.36
N PRO A 779 23.00 -32.58 8.59
CA PRO A 779 24.33 -33.12 8.88
C PRO A 779 24.73 -34.33 8.04
N ARG A 780 23.75 -35.04 7.45
CA ARG A 780 23.95 -36.21 6.57
C ARG A 780 24.12 -35.85 5.09
N ALA A 781 24.10 -34.56 4.72
CA ALA A 781 24.25 -34.15 3.32
C ALA A 781 25.67 -34.38 2.78
N CYS A 782 26.68 -34.11 3.62
CA CYS A 782 28.12 -34.22 3.34
C CYS A 782 28.85 -35.04 4.43
N PRO A 783 29.73 -36.01 4.07
CA PRO A 783 30.49 -36.80 5.07
C PRO A 783 31.34 -35.96 6.03
N VAL A 784 31.90 -34.83 5.56
CA VAL A 784 32.68 -33.91 6.41
C VAL A 784 31.81 -33.32 7.51
N LEU A 785 30.61 -32.85 7.15
CA LEU A 785 29.63 -32.31 8.09
C LEU A 785 29.13 -33.40 9.07
N THR A 786 28.95 -34.63 8.59
CA THR A 786 28.59 -35.77 9.45
C THR A 786 29.67 -36.04 10.51
N GLN A 787 30.95 -35.99 10.14
CA GLN A 787 32.05 -36.15 11.11
C GLN A 787 32.07 -34.99 12.10
N LEU A 788 31.98 -33.73 11.65
CA LEU A 788 32.03 -32.56 12.55
C LEU A 788 30.87 -32.54 13.55
N HIS A 789 29.67 -32.99 13.17
CA HIS A 789 28.54 -33.15 14.10
C HIS A 789 28.73 -34.34 15.06
N THR A 790 29.45 -35.38 14.66
CA THR A 790 29.81 -36.51 15.54
C THR A 790 30.85 -36.05 16.58
N ASP A 791 31.86 -35.29 16.14
CA ASP A 791 32.85 -34.66 17.01
C ASP A 791 32.18 -33.68 18.00
N LEU A 792 31.16 -32.95 17.56
CA LEU A 792 30.41 -32.00 18.40
C LEU A 792 29.60 -32.73 19.47
N ALA A 793 28.86 -33.79 19.11
CA ALA A 793 28.13 -34.60 20.08
C ALA A 793 29.06 -35.22 21.14
N GLY A 794 30.29 -35.59 20.76
CA GLY A 794 31.32 -36.04 21.69
C GLY A 794 31.83 -34.96 22.65
N LEU A 795 31.88 -33.69 22.22
CA LEU A 795 32.20 -32.56 23.11
C LEU A 795 31.02 -32.14 23.99
N GLU A 796 29.80 -32.22 23.49
CA GLU A 796 28.58 -31.89 24.24
C GLU A 796 28.26 -32.97 25.30
N GLN A 797 28.61 -34.24 25.06
CA GLN A 797 28.64 -35.25 26.13
C GLN A 797 29.71 -34.91 27.18
N ALA A 798 30.92 -34.52 26.76
CA ALA A 798 31.98 -34.14 27.70
C ALA A 798 31.69 -32.82 28.47
N GLU A 799 30.80 -31.97 27.96
CA GLU A 799 30.23 -30.81 28.67
C GLU A 799 29.32 -31.28 29.83
N ALA A 800 28.41 -32.23 29.55
CA ALA A 800 27.55 -32.84 30.57
C ALA A 800 28.33 -33.66 31.61
N ASP A 801 29.28 -34.50 31.17
CA ASP A 801 30.15 -35.29 32.07
C ASP A 801 30.94 -34.38 33.03
N LEU A 802 31.32 -33.18 32.58
CA LEU A 802 32.00 -32.17 33.39
C LEU A 802 31.05 -31.44 34.36
N GLU A 803 29.79 -31.20 33.95
CA GLU A 803 28.76 -30.61 34.83
C GLU A 803 28.43 -31.53 36.01
N ASP A 804 28.24 -32.83 35.77
CA ASP A 804 28.02 -33.85 36.82
C ASP A 804 29.26 -34.03 37.72
N SER A 805 30.46 -34.05 37.13
CA SER A 805 31.73 -34.09 37.87
C SER A 805 31.83 -32.91 38.83
N LEU A 806 31.54 -31.68 38.36
CA LEU A 806 31.63 -30.47 39.15
C LEU A 806 30.52 -30.32 40.20
N CYS A 807 29.30 -30.79 39.94
CA CYS A 807 28.26 -30.85 40.98
C CYS A 807 28.70 -31.77 42.14
N THR A 808 29.33 -32.88 41.81
CA THR A 808 29.87 -33.87 42.78
C THR A 808 31.08 -33.32 43.53
N GLU A 809 32.08 -32.76 42.82
CA GLU A 809 33.30 -32.17 43.39
C GLU A 809 33.00 -30.99 44.34
N LEU A 810 32.01 -30.15 44.02
CA LEU A 810 31.66 -28.96 44.80
C LEU A 810 30.58 -29.19 45.87
N GLY A 811 29.90 -30.34 45.87
CA GLY A 811 28.76 -30.61 46.76
C GLY A 811 27.55 -29.70 46.53
N VAL A 812 27.32 -29.31 45.27
CA VAL A 812 26.33 -28.32 44.81
C VAL A 812 25.15 -29.03 44.17
N THR A 813 23.92 -28.53 44.38
CA THR A 813 22.69 -29.19 43.92
C THR A 813 22.46 -29.06 42.41
N SER A 814 22.91 -27.95 41.83
CA SER A 814 22.94 -27.71 40.39
C SER A 814 23.83 -26.48 40.10
N LEU A 815 24.67 -26.56 39.09
CA LEU A 815 25.38 -25.41 38.51
C LEU A 815 24.95 -25.22 37.04
N GLN A 816 25.48 -24.20 36.37
CA GLN A 816 25.34 -24.06 34.92
C GLN A 816 26.69 -23.71 34.30
N LEU A 817 27.06 -24.44 33.25
CA LEU A 817 28.23 -24.13 32.43
C LEU A 817 27.85 -23.03 31.41
N VAL A 818 28.53 -21.88 31.45
CA VAL A 818 28.21 -20.70 30.63
C VAL A 818 29.45 -20.22 29.87
N ILE A 819 29.36 -20.13 28.54
CA ILE A 819 30.42 -19.56 27.70
C ILE A 819 30.30 -18.03 27.68
N GLY A 820 31.39 -17.35 28.05
CA GLY A 820 31.48 -15.90 28.17
C GLY A 820 31.85 -15.17 26.89
N ALA A 821 31.91 -13.83 26.99
CA ALA A 821 32.43 -12.99 25.93
C ALA A 821 33.94 -13.23 25.73
N GLY A 822 34.31 -13.83 24.60
CA GLY A 822 35.69 -14.23 24.30
C GLY A 822 36.07 -15.56 24.95
N THR A 823 35.36 -16.63 24.59
CA THR A 823 35.61 -18.07 24.89
C THR A 823 35.73 -18.53 26.34
N ARG A 824 35.91 -17.63 27.31
CA ARG A 824 36.07 -17.96 28.74
C ARG A 824 34.88 -18.75 29.29
N GLY A 825 35.15 -19.89 29.92
CA GLY A 825 34.14 -20.73 30.56
C GLY A 825 33.87 -20.30 31.99
N TYR A 826 32.65 -19.82 32.27
CA TYR A 826 32.18 -19.54 33.63
C TYR A 826 31.35 -20.72 34.17
N VAL A 827 31.63 -21.11 35.41
CA VAL A 827 30.73 -21.90 36.25
C VAL A 827 29.81 -20.93 36.98
N GLU A 828 28.51 -21.02 36.73
CA GLU A 828 27.48 -20.16 37.31
C GLU A 828 26.62 -20.94 38.32
N MET A 829 26.57 -20.48 39.57
CA MET A 829 25.84 -21.13 40.67
C MET A 829 24.99 -20.11 41.44
N THR A 830 24.05 -20.54 42.29
CA THR A 830 23.25 -19.59 43.07
C THR A 830 24.11 -18.83 44.09
N ALA A 831 23.70 -17.62 44.46
CA ALA A 831 24.40 -16.84 45.50
C ALA A 831 24.35 -17.48 46.90
N ARG A 832 23.55 -18.54 47.11
CA ARG A 832 23.55 -19.35 48.34
C ARG A 832 24.64 -20.43 48.30
N GLU A 833 24.73 -21.15 47.17
CA GLU A 833 25.74 -22.18 46.97
C GLU A 833 27.15 -21.57 46.86
N GLY A 834 27.29 -20.45 46.14
CA GLY A 834 28.57 -19.74 46.02
C GLY A 834 29.11 -19.20 47.35
N LYS A 835 28.24 -18.78 48.28
CA LYS A 835 28.66 -18.44 49.65
C LYS A 835 29.13 -19.66 50.43
N ARG A 836 28.38 -20.77 50.37
CA ARG A 836 28.74 -22.02 51.03
C ARG A 836 30.08 -22.58 50.51
N PHE A 837 30.34 -22.43 49.20
CA PHE A 837 31.62 -22.78 48.59
C PHE A 837 32.76 -21.90 49.12
N GLU A 838 32.59 -20.57 49.12
CA GLU A 838 33.56 -19.62 49.67
C GLU A 838 33.86 -19.88 51.16
N GLU A 839 32.82 -20.12 51.96
CA GLU A 839 32.93 -20.52 53.38
C GLU A 839 33.71 -21.85 53.53
N SER A 840 33.50 -22.82 52.65
CA SER A 840 34.21 -24.11 52.68
C SER A 840 35.68 -24.04 52.25
N GLN A 841 36.01 -23.21 51.25
CA GLN A 841 37.42 -22.96 50.89
C GLN A 841 38.16 -22.24 52.01
N GLN A 842 37.53 -21.24 52.64
CA GLN A 842 38.18 -20.52 53.74
C GLN A 842 38.42 -21.42 54.96
N LEU A 843 37.47 -22.31 55.30
CA LEU A 843 37.67 -23.32 56.35
C LEU A 843 38.74 -24.36 56.01
N MET A 844 39.02 -24.64 54.73
CA MET A 844 40.16 -25.48 54.33
C MET A 844 41.49 -24.73 54.43
N LEU A 845 41.54 -23.46 54.01
CA LEU A 845 42.73 -22.60 54.13
C LEU A 845 43.13 -22.39 55.60
N GLU A 846 42.15 -22.21 56.49
CA GLU A 846 42.37 -22.08 57.94
C GLU A 846 42.75 -23.42 58.63
N ALA A 847 42.67 -24.56 57.93
CA ALA A 847 43.00 -25.88 58.46
C ALA A 847 44.38 -26.42 58.03
N ASP A 848 45.07 -25.77 57.07
CA ASP A 848 46.25 -26.33 56.38
C ASP A 848 47.54 -25.51 56.56
N GLU A 849 47.70 -24.79 57.68
CA GLU A 849 48.96 -24.09 58.06
C GLU A 849 50.17 -25.04 58.31
N GLY A 850 50.11 -26.32 57.88
CA GLY A 850 51.05 -27.36 58.29
C GLY A 850 51.58 -28.30 57.20
N ARG A 851 51.03 -28.33 55.97
CA ARG A 851 51.52 -29.22 54.90
C ARG A 851 51.49 -28.55 53.52
N GLY A 852 52.66 -28.41 52.92
CA GLY A 852 52.79 -27.78 51.60
C GLY A 852 52.46 -28.71 50.43
N GLU A 853 51.18 -28.81 50.06
CA GLU A 853 50.74 -29.13 48.69
C GLU A 853 49.28 -28.67 48.49
N PRO A 854 49.01 -27.60 47.71
CA PRO A 854 47.68 -26.97 47.67
C PRO A 854 46.62 -27.84 46.96
N PRO A 855 45.44 -28.09 47.57
CA PRO A 855 44.42 -28.96 46.99
C PRO A 855 43.50 -28.26 45.97
N MET A 856 43.30 -28.93 44.82
CA MET A 856 42.40 -28.62 43.70
C MET A 856 42.73 -27.38 42.83
N GLU A 857 42.31 -27.46 41.56
CA GLU A 857 42.53 -26.41 40.55
C GLU A 857 41.77 -25.12 40.90
N GLU A 858 42.45 -23.97 40.96
CA GLU A 858 41.88 -22.71 41.45
C GLU A 858 40.66 -22.23 40.63
N MET A 859 39.45 -22.40 41.18
CA MET A 859 38.27 -21.66 40.73
C MET A 859 38.35 -20.21 41.21
N THR A 860 38.54 -19.27 40.29
CA THR A 860 38.67 -17.84 40.63
C THR A 860 37.35 -17.10 40.48
N VAL A 861 37.00 -16.25 41.45
CA VAL A 861 35.78 -15.43 41.40
C VAL A 861 35.87 -14.43 40.24
N PHE A 862 34.96 -14.53 39.26
CA PHE A 862 34.88 -13.58 38.15
C PHE A 862 33.84 -12.49 38.39
N GLN A 863 32.63 -12.84 38.85
CA GLN A 863 31.55 -11.88 39.02
C GLN A 863 30.51 -12.37 40.06
N LYS A 864 30.22 -11.56 41.07
CA LYS A 864 29.10 -11.80 42.01
C LYS A 864 27.90 -10.92 41.60
N LEU A 865 26.79 -11.55 41.22
CA LEU A 865 25.51 -10.88 40.95
C LEU A 865 24.53 -11.14 42.11
N ARG A 866 23.47 -10.33 42.21
CA ARG A 866 22.52 -10.34 43.35
C ARG A 866 21.83 -11.70 43.60
N SER A 867 21.76 -12.57 42.60
CA SER A 867 21.13 -13.91 42.67
C SER A 867 22.06 -15.07 42.32
N LYS A 868 23.19 -14.82 41.63
CA LYS A 868 24.08 -15.83 41.06
C LYS A 868 25.55 -15.39 41.17
N HIS A 869 26.45 -16.31 41.44
CA HIS A 869 27.90 -16.08 41.42
C HIS A 869 28.53 -16.81 40.21
N ARG A 870 29.57 -16.21 39.61
CA ARG A 870 30.33 -16.74 38.48
C ARG A 870 31.79 -16.94 38.85
N TYR A 871 32.28 -18.14 38.63
CA TYR A 871 33.67 -18.55 38.84
C TYR A 871 34.29 -18.96 37.50
N LEU A 872 35.55 -18.60 37.27
CA LEU A 872 36.31 -19.06 36.11
C LEU A 872 36.93 -20.42 36.45
N HIS A 873 36.80 -21.40 35.56
CA HIS A 873 37.33 -22.75 35.77
C HIS A 873 38.18 -23.23 34.57
N PRO A 874 39.42 -23.75 34.77
CA PRO A 874 40.30 -24.15 33.67
C PRO A 874 39.76 -25.26 32.77
N ARG A 875 39.33 -26.41 33.33
CA ARG A 875 38.78 -27.56 32.57
C ARG A 875 37.61 -27.12 31.68
N TRP A 876 36.69 -26.31 32.21
CA TRP A 876 35.55 -25.78 31.46
C TRP A 876 35.98 -24.77 30.40
N THR A 877 36.90 -23.84 30.69
CA THR A 877 37.36 -22.86 29.69
C THR A 877 38.01 -23.52 28.47
N HIS A 878 38.85 -24.53 28.68
CA HIS A 878 39.46 -25.29 27.58
C HIS A 878 38.42 -26.10 26.77
N LEU A 879 37.38 -26.63 27.41
CA LEU A 879 36.30 -27.35 26.72
C LEU A 879 35.39 -26.38 25.94
N ALA A 880 35.04 -25.23 26.52
CA ALA A 880 34.31 -24.14 25.89
C ALA A 880 35.03 -23.58 24.65
N GLU A 881 36.35 -23.42 24.70
CA GLU A 881 37.18 -23.03 23.55
C GLU A 881 37.09 -24.05 22.42
N ARG A 882 37.17 -25.35 22.72
CA ARG A 882 37.05 -26.43 21.73
C ARG A 882 35.64 -26.50 21.14
N LEU A 883 34.59 -26.38 21.96
CA LEU A 883 33.20 -26.27 21.51
C LEU A 883 33.01 -25.08 20.57
N GLN A 884 33.45 -23.87 20.97
CA GLN A 884 33.24 -22.67 20.16
C GLN A 884 34.05 -22.70 18.85
N ALA A 885 35.25 -23.28 18.86
CA ALA A 885 36.04 -23.50 17.65
C ALA A 885 35.36 -24.48 16.69
N LEU A 886 34.84 -25.61 17.19
CA LEU A 886 34.15 -26.60 16.38
C LEU A 886 32.80 -26.09 15.85
N ARG A 887 32.01 -25.39 16.69
CA ARG A 887 30.76 -24.73 16.30
C ARG A 887 30.99 -23.64 15.23
N SER A 888 32.13 -22.92 15.24
CA SER A 888 32.53 -22.06 14.11
C SER A 888 32.85 -22.88 12.87
N ARG A 889 33.68 -23.94 12.99
CA ARG A 889 34.09 -24.75 11.83
C ARG A 889 32.91 -25.42 11.13
N ILE A 890 31.89 -25.86 11.87
CA ILE A 890 30.63 -26.35 11.29
C ILE A 890 29.94 -25.24 10.51
N LEU A 891 29.76 -24.06 11.13
CA LEU A 891 29.13 -22.90 10.47
C LEU A 891 29.87 -22.47 9.20
N ASP A 892 31.21 -22.47 9.22
CA ASP A 892 32.05 -22.10 8.08
C ASP A 892 31.89 -23.11 6.91
N GLU A 893 31.82 -24.42 7.19
CA GLU A 893 31.54 -25.49 6.22
C GLU A 893 30.10 -25.43 5.69
N GLU A 894 29.10 -25.21 6.55
CA GLU A 894 27.70 -25.05 6.13
C GLU A 894 27.50 -23.83 5.23
N ILE A 895 28.18 -22.71 5.52
CA ILE A 895 28.14 -21.52 4.68
C ILE A 895 28.75 -21.81 3.29
N ALA A 896 29.83 -22.59 3.21
CA ALA A 896 30.42 -23.00 1.93
C ALA A 896 29.46 -23.90 1.11
N LEU A 897 28.84 -24.90 1.74
CA LEU A 897 27.85 -25.78 1.09
C LEU A 897 26.60 -25.02 0.64
N TYR A 898 26.14 -24.04 1.43
CA TYR A 898 25.05 -23.13 1.04
C TYR A 898 25.42 -22.28 -0.18
N GLN A 899 26.62 -21.68 -0.20
CA GLN A 899 27.09 -20.87 -1.33
C GLN A 899 27.21 -21.69 -2.63
N ASP A 900 27.68 -22.94 -2.55
CA ASP A 900 27.69 -23.86 -3.69
C ASP A 900 26.28 -24.14 -4.24
N LEU A 901 25.32 -24.42 -3.34
CA LEU A 901 23.94 -24.69 -3.72
C LEU A 901 23.26 -23.45 -4.34
N VAL A 902 23.47 -22.26 -3.77
CA VAL A 902 23.01 -20.99 -4.35
C VAL A 902 23.59 -20.78 -5.74
N ARG A 903 24.90 -20.99 -5.93
CA ARG A 903 25.55 -20.88 -7.23
C ARG A 903 24.92 -21.82 -8.24
N ARG A 904 24.78 -23.13 -7.92
CA ARG A 904 24.16 -24.12 -8.82
C ARG A 904 22.72 -23.78 -9.22
N VAL A 905 21.94 -23.15 -8.35
CA VAL A 905 20.59 -22.64 -8.67
C VAL A 905 20.66 -21.41 -9.57
N LEU A 906 21.55 -20.46 -9.31
CA LEU A 906 21.74 -19.26 -10.14
C LEU A 906 22.24 -19.59 -11.55
N ASP A 907 23.09 -20.61 -11.68
CA ASP A 907 23.60 -21.15 -12.96
C ASP A 907 22.47 -21.73 -13.85
N ARG A 908 21.30 -22.07 -13.28
CA ARG A 908 20.09 -22.52 -14.00
C ARG A 908 18.90 -21.55 -13.91
N SER A 909 19.12 -20.34 -13.36
CA SER A 909 18.05 -19.37 -13.03
C SER A 909 17.06 -19.09 -14.18
N PHE A 910 17.52 -18.98 -15.42
CA PHE A 910 16.64 -18.79 -16.59
C PHE A 910 15.63 -19.93 -16.81
N SER A 911 16.04 -21.19 -16.56
CA SER A 911 15.16 -22.35 -16.67
C SER A 911 14.11 -22.36 -15.55
N VAL A 912 14.50 -21.99 -14.32
CA VAL A 912 13.58 -21.87 -13.19
C VAL A 912 12.56 -20.74 -13.43
N VAL A 913 12.99 -19.56 -13.89
CA VAL A 913 12.07 -18.44 -14.19
C VAL A 913 11.16 -18.78 -15.37
N THR A 914 11.63 -19.55 -16.35
CA THR A 914 10.78 -20.10 -17.43
C THR A 914 9.67 -20.98 -16.86
N ASN A 915 9.99 -21.91 -15.97
CA ASN A 915 8.98 -22.72 -15.27
C ASN A 915 7.99 -21.86 -14.46
N CYS A 916 8.47 -20.83 -13.76
CA CYS A 916 7.62 -19.90 -13.01
C CYS A 916 6.62 -19.14 -13.93
N ARG A 917 7.08 -18.67 -15.09
CA ARG A 917 6.24 -17.98 -16.08
C ARG A 917 5.19 -18.91 -16.70
N VAL A 918 5.52 -20.18 -16.92
CA VAL A 918 4.55 -21.19 -17.39
C VAL A 918 3.54 -21.55 -16.29
N LEU A 919 3.98 -21.73 -15.04
CA LEU A 919 3.09 -21.94 -13.88
C LEU A 919 2.09 -20.79 -13.72
N ALA A 920 2.53 -19.55 -13.85
CA ALA A 920 1.65 -18.37 -13.78
C ALA A 920 0.59 -18.36 -14.90
N GLN A 921 0.96 -18.78 -16.13
CA GLN A 921 0.01 -18.89 -17.25
C GLN A 921 -1.04 -19.99 -17.00
N ILE A 922 -0.61 -21.14 -16.44
CA ILE A 922 -1.50 -22.23 -16.04
C ILE A 922 -2.46 -21.80 -14.92
N ASP A 923 -1.96 -21.05 -13.92
CA ASP A 923 -2.76 -20.53 -12.80
C ASP A 923 -3.82 -19.51 -13.24
N VAL A 924 -3.48 -18.59 -14.17
CA VAL A 924 -4.45 -17.66 -14.75
C VAL A 924 -5.52 -18.39 -15.57
N ALA A 925 -5.13 -19.38 -16.39
CA ALA A 925 -6.10 -20.17 -17.16
C ALA A 925 -7.00 -21.03 -16.25
N ALA A 926 -6.45 -21.62 -15.20
CA ALA A 926 -7.22 -22.35 -14.19
C ALA A 926 -8.15 -21.42 -13.38
N SER A 927 -7.72 -20.18 -13.09
CA SER A 927 -8.58 -19.15 -12.49
C SER A 927 -9.76 -18.80 -13.39
N PHE A 928 -9.53 -18.59 -14.70
CA PHE A 928 -10.61 -18.32 -15.66
C PHE A 928 -11.56 -19.51 -15.83
N ALA A 929 -11.05 -20.75 -15.87
CA ALA A 929 -11.89 -21.94 -15.95
C ALA A 929 -12.77 -22.12 -14.70
N GLN A 930 -12.22 -21.88 -13.50
CA GLN A 930 -12.98 -21.90 -12.25
C GLN A 930 -14.09 -20.84 -12.25
N VAL A 931 -13.77 -19.58 -12.57
CA VAL A 931 -14.75 -18.49 -12.69
C VAL A 931 -15.84 -18.83 -13.72
N ALA A 932 -15.47 -19.47 -14.84
CA ALA A 932 -16.43 -19.89 -15.86
C ALA A 932 -17.37 -21.01 -15.37
N CYS A 933 -16.89 -21.94 -14.54
CA CYS A 933 -17.73 -22.95 -13.90
C CYS A 933 -18.68 -22.31 -12.86
N ASP A 934 -18.14 -21.49 -11.96
CA ASP A 934 -18.86 -20.90 -10.81
C ASP A 934 -19.99 -19.95 -11.24
N PHE A 935 -19.77 -19.18 -12.32
CA PHE A 935 -20.67 -18.11 -12.76
C PHE A 935 -21.29 -18.35 -14.15
N GLY A 936 -21.03 -19.52 -14.76
CA GLY A 936 -21.55 -19.91 -16.06
C GLY A 936 -21.11 -18.94 -17.15
N TYR A 937 -19.80 -18.75 -17.36
CA TYR A 937 -19.28 -17.96 -18.47
C TYR A 937 -19.08 -18.84 -19.72
N THR A 938 -19.16 -18.23 -20.89
CA THR A 938 -19.08 -18.93 -22.19
C THR A 938 -17.85 -18.51 -22.98
N ARG A 939 -17.25 -19.45 -23.72
CA ARG A 939 -16.13 -19.15 -24.64
C ARG A 939 -16.57 -18.14 -25.72
N PRO A 940 -15.92 -16.98 -25.85
CA PRO A 940 -16.19 -16.04 -26.93
C PRO A 940 -15.66 -16.57 -28.28
N THR A 941 -16.36 -16.26 -29.36
CA THR A 941 -15.83 -16.42 -30.73
C THR A 941 -15.19 -15.12 -31.17
N LEU A 942 -13.88 -15.13 -31.42
CA LEU A 942 -13.10 -13.95 -31.82
C LEU A 942 -12.96 -13.85 -33.34
N LEU A 943 -13.12 -12.63 -33.89
CA LEU A 943 -13.14 -12.36 -35.34
C LEU A 943 -12.13 -11.26 -35.74
N VAL A 944 -11.53 -11.38 -36.92
CA VAL A 944 -10.52 -10.43 -37.47
C VAL A 944 -11.17 -9.29 -38.27
N GLU A 945 -12.31 -9.57 -38.90
CA GLU A 945 -13.22 -8.58 -39.49
C GLU A 945 -13.65 -7.58 -38.41
N PRO A 946 -13.77 -6.27 -38.68
CA PRO A 946 -13.97 -5.27 -37.62
C PRO A 946 -15.42 -5.15 -37.12
N ASP A 947 -16.40 -5.55 -37.92
CA ASP A 947 -17.77 -5.03 -37.81
C ASP A 947 -18.73 -5.79 -36.88
N VAL A 948 -18.30 -6.89 -36.25
CA VAL A 948 -19.20 -7.79 -35.50
C VAL A 948 -19.08 -7.58 -33.99
N PHE A 949 -20.21 -7.27 -33.37
CA PHE A 949 -20.41 -7.41 -31.93
C PHE A 949 -21.80 -7.99 -31.71
N ASP A 950 -21.91 -9.28 -31.37
CA ASP A 950 -23.20 -9.93 -31.07
C ASP A 950 -23.08 -10.70 -29.75
N VAL A 951 -23.70 -10.15 -28.70
CA VAL A 951 -23.72 -10.67 -27.33
C VAL A 951 -25.15 -10.97 -26.93
N ARG A 952 -25.39 -12.19 -26.43
CA ARG A 952 -26.70 -12.65 -25.96
C ARG A 952 -26.68 -12.94 -24.48
N GLY A 953 -27.64 -12.37 -23.74
CA GLY A 953 -27.70 -12.47 -22.29
C GLY A 953 -26.40 -12.04 -21.59
N GLY A 954 -25.76 -10.97 -22.06
CA GLY A 954 -24.59 -10.39 -21.40
C GLY A 954 -24.93 -9.90 -19.99
N ARG A 955 -23.99 -10.08 -19.05
CA ARG A 955 -24.11 -9.69 -17.64
C ARG A 955 -22.88 -8.90 -17.20
N HIS A 956 -23.04 -7.94 -16.30
CA HIS A 956 -21.93 -7.17 -15.76
C HIS A 956 -21.32 -7.91 -14.55
N PRO A 957 -20.09 -8.46 -14.62
CA PRO A 957 -19.60 -9.43 -13.64
C PRO A 957 -19.53 -8.89 -12.20
N VAL A 958 -18.97 -7.68 -12.03
CA VAL A 958 -18.88 -6.99 -10.73
C VAL A 958 -20.26 -6.76 -10.10
N VAL A 959 -21.24 -6.28 -10.88
CA VAL A 959 -22.59 -5.97 -10.39
C VAL A 959 -23.37 -7.26 -10.12
N GLU A 960 -23.24 -8.27 -10.96
CA GLU A 960 -23.83 -9.61 -10.72
C GLU A 960 -23.32 -10.22 -9.41
N MET A 961 -22.00 -10.23 -9.18
CA MET A 961 -21.40 -10.69 -7.93
C MET A 961 -21.93 -9.90 -6.72
N ASN A 962 -21.99 -8.57 -6.81
CA ASN A 962 -22.45 -7.72 -5.70
C ASN A 962 -23.96 -7.89 -5.41
N LEU A 963 -24.81 -8.07 -6.42
CA LEU A 963 -26.25 -8.34 -6.23
C LEU A 963 -26.49 -9.72 -5.59
N ARG A 964 -25.79 -10.76 -6.06
CA ARG A 964 -25.82 -12.11 -5.45
C ARG A 964 -25.41 -12.06 -3.97
N ARG A 965 -24.35 -11.32 -3.62
CA ARG A 965 -23.84 -11.19 -2.24
C ARG A 965 -24.73 -10.37 -1.30
N ARG A 966 -25.36 -9.29 -1.77
CA ARG A 966 -26.05 -8.31 -0.90
C ARG A 966 -27.57 -8.49 -0.78
N SER A 967 -28.24 -9.11 -1.75
CA SER A 967 -29.70 -9.03 -1.82
C SER A 967 -30.40 -10.25 -2.40
N SER A 968 -29.66 -11.33 -2.71
CA SER A 968 -30.21 -12.55 -3.34
C SER A 968 -30.96 -12.29 -4.67
N ARG A 969 -30.71 -11.14 -5.31
CA ARG A 969 -31.34 -10.72 -6.57
C ARG A 969 -30.48 -11.14 -7.76
N ASN A 970 -31.12 -11.69 -8.78
CA ASN A 970 -30.43 -12.05 -10.03
C ASN A 970 -30.18 -10.81 -10.89
N PHE A 971 -29.05 -10.79 -11.62
CA PHE A 971 -28.75 -9.75 -12.60
C PHE A 971 -29.61 -9.93 -13.87
N ILE A 972 -30.22 -8.86 -14.36
CA ILE A 972 -31.06 -8.89 -15.56
C ILE A 972 -30.17 -8.81 -16.80
N SER A 973 -29.97 -9.98 -17.45
CA SER A 973 -29.10 -10.10 -18.61
C SER A 973 -29.63 -9.34 -19.83
N ASN A 974 -28.73 -8.72 -20.60
CA ASN A 974 -29.07 -7.87 -21.74
C ASN A 974 -28.32 -8.29 -23.01
N ASP A 975 -29.02 -8.21 -24.14
CA ASP A 975 -28.43 -8.45 -25.47
C ASP A 975 -27.81 -7.15 -25.99
N CYS A 976 -26.77 -7.28 -26.82
CA CYS A 976 -26.17 -6.16 -27.53
C CYS A 976 -25.72 -6.60 -28.92
N ARG A 977 -26.13 -5.88 -29.96
CA ARG A 977 -25.75 -6.17 -31.35
C ARG A 977 -25.37 -4.91 -32.11
N LEU A 978 -24.11 -4.85 -32.56
CA LEU A 978 -23.57 -3.85 -33.50
C LEU A 978 -23.16 -4.56 -34.79
N THR A 979 -23.27 -3.85 -35.92
CA THR A 979 -23.00 -4.37 -37.28
C THR A 979 -22.47 -3.25 -38.18
N ALA A 980 -21.92 -3.57 -39.36
CA ALA A 980 -21.43 -2.57 -40.32
C ALA A 980 -22.47 -1.49 -40.71
N ASP A 981 -23.76 -1.89 -40.76
CA ASP A 981 -24.90 -1.03 -41.09
C ASP A 981 -25.33 -0.14 -39.92
N CYS A 982 -25.18 -0.63 -38.69
CA CYS A 982 -25.46 0.09 -37.44
C CYS A 982 -24.31 -0.13 -36.43
N PRO A 983 -23.17 0.56 -36.60
CA PRO A 983 -22.04 0.47 -35.66
C PRO A 983 -22.31 1.20 -34.34
N THR A 984 -23.30 2.10 -34.30
CA THR A 984 -23.62 2.93 -33.13
C THR A 984 -25.01 2.61 -32.56
N ILE A 985 -25.09 2.39 -31.24
CA ILE A 985 -26.35 2.40 -30.50
C ILE A 985 -26.51 3.74 -29.76
N LEU A 986 -27.69 4.36 -29.90
CA LEU A 986 -28.13 5.45 -29.04
C LEU A 986 -29.13 4.92 -28.00
N LEU A 987 -28.78 5.07 -26.72
CA LEU A 987 -29.53 4.56 -25.57
C LEU A 987 -30.22 5.68 -24.79
N THR A 988 -31.54 5.56 -24.60
CA THR A 988 -32.38 6.54 -23.88
C THR A 988 -33.02 5.95 -22.61
N GLY A 989 -33.58 6.81 -21.76
CA GLY A 989 -34.34 6.40 -20.57
C GLY A 989 -33.77 6.93 -19.24
N PRO A 990 -34.42 6.59 -18.11
CA PRO A 990 -34.12 7.18 -16.80
C PRO A 990 -32.71 6.83 -16.31
N ASN A 991 -32.12 7.70 -15.49
CA ASN A 991 -30.75 7.55 -14.99
C ASN A 991 -30.55 6.24 -14.22
N MET A 992 -31.51 5.87 -13.36
CA MET A 992 -31.52 4.59 -12.64
C MET A 992 -31.99 3.39 -13.49
N GLY A 993 -32.33 3.59 -14.77
CA GLY A 993 -32.72 2.51 -15.69
C GLY A 993 -31.61 1.49 -15.99
N GLY A 994 -30.35 1.81 -15.66
CA GLY A 994 -29.19 0.94 -15.88
C GLY A 994 -28.35 1.28 -17.11
N LYS A 995 -28.53 2.48 -17.71
CA LYS A 995 -27.80 2.93 -18.91
C LYS A 995 -26.28 2.71 -18.79
N SER A 996 -25.68 3.32 -17.78
CA SER A 996 -24.24 3.24 -17.48
C SER A 996 -23.76 1.82 -17.20
N THR A 997 -24.60 0.97 -16.63
CA THR A 997 -24.29 -0.45 -16.38
C THR A 997 -24.22 -1.24 -17.68
N PHE A 998 -25.15 -0.99 -18.62
CA PHE A 998 -25.11 -1.61 -19.95
C PHE A 998 -23.91 -1.13 -20.78
N LEU A 999 -23.56 0.15 -20.71
CA LEU A 999 -22.33 0.67 -21.34
C LEU A 999 -21.08 -0.06 -20.82
N ARG A 1000 -20.86 -0.01 -19.50
CA ARG A 1000 -19.69 -0.62 -18.85
C ARG A 1000 -19.61 -2.13 -19.01
N GLN A 1001 -20.76 -2.82 -18.99
CA GLN A 1001 -20.86 -4.26 -19.27
C GLN A 1001 -20.19 -4.63 -20.59
N ASN A 1002 -20.58 -3.97 -21.68
CA ASN A 1002 -20.11 -4.34 -23.02
C ASN A 1002 -18.62 -4.05 -23.22
N ALA A 1003 -18.10 -2.96 -22.64
CA ALA A 1003 -16.66 -2.69 -22.62
C ALA A 1003 -15.87 -3.75 -21.82
N ILE A 1004 -16.40 -4.21 -20.67
CA ILE A 1004 -15.79 -5.27 -19.87
C ILE A 1004 -15.81 -6.62 -20.61
N LEU A 1005 -16.85 -6.92 -21.40
CA LEU A 1005 -16.91 -8.13 -22.24
C LEU A 1005 -15.80 -8.15 -23.31
N VAL A 1006 -15.47 -7.00 -23.92
CA VAL A 1006 -14.31 -6.88 -24.84
C VAL A 1006 -13.02 -7.24 -24.11
N ILE A 1007 -12.77 -6.64 -22.95
CA ILE A 1007 -11.56 -6.88 -22.16
C ILE A 1007 -11.44 -8.36 -21.77
N LEU A 1008 -12.51 -8.97 -21.23
CA LEU A 1008 -12.49 -10.38 -20.83
C LEU A 1008 -12.20 -11.32 -22.02
N ALA A 1009 -12.75 -11.04 -23.19
CA ALA A 1009 -12.45 -11.80 -24.40
C ALA A 1009 -10.99 -11.61 -24.86
N GLN A 1010 -10.48 -10.36 -24.87
CA GLN A 1010 -9.13 -10.01 -25.31
C GLN A 1010 -8.03 -10.20 -24.24
N ILE A 1011 -8.34 -10.70 -23.04
CA ILE A 1011 -7.34 -11.33 -22.17
C ILE A 1011 -7.26 -12.85 -22.33
N GLY A 1012 -8.16 -13.46 -23.12
CA GLY A 1012 -8.28 -14.90 -23.29
C GLY A 1012 -9.12 -15.58 -22.18
N SER A 1013 -10.07 -14.85 -21.60
CA SER A 1013 -11.02 -15.39 -20.62
C SER A 1013 -12.37 -15.74 -21.27
N PHE A 1014 -13.16 -16.57 -20.60
CA PHE A 1014 -14.57 -16.76 -20.97
C PHE A 1014 -15.38 -15.55 -20.50
N VAL A 1015 -16.52 -15.29 -21.14
CA VAL A 1015 -17.30 -14.06 -20.91
C VAL A 1015 -18.67 -14.34 -20.26
N PRO A 1016 -19.16 -13.45 -19.37
CA PRO A 1016 -20.49 -13.54 -18.76
C PRO A 1016 -21.61 -13.24 -19.77
N ALA A 1017 -21.93 -14.24 -20.61
CA ALA A 1017 -22.98 -14.22 -21.62
C ALA A 1017 -23.63 -15.62 -21.74
N HIS A 1018 -24.56 -15.80 -22.67
CA HIS A 1018 -24.98 -17.11 -23.22
C HIS A 1018 -24.26 -17.41 -24.54
N THR A 1019 -24.01 -16.39 -25.36
CA THR A 1019 -23.14 -16.45 -26.55
C THR A 1019 -22.49 -15.09 -26.76
N ALA A 1020 -21.24 -15.07 -27.22
CA ALA A 1020 -20.56 -13.83 -27.63
C ALA A 1020 -19.74 -14.06 -28.91
N ARG A 1021 -19.99 -13.22 -29.93
CA ARG A 1021 -19.20 -13.13 -31.17
C ARG A 1021 -18.64 -11.72 -31.25
N LEU A 1022 -17.31 -11.60 -31.16
CA LEU A 1022 -16.63 -10.34 -30.90
C LEU A 1022 -15.47 -10.15 -31.88
N SER A 1023 -15.59 -9.15 -32.74
CA SER A 1023 -14.48 -8.64 -33.55
C SER A 1023 -13.41 -7.99 -32.67
N ILE A 1024 -12.13 -8.19 -32.96
CA ILE A 1024 -11.00 -7.61 -32.20
C ILE A 1024 -11.09 -6.08 -32.16
N VAL A 1025 -10.83 -5.50 -30.99
CA VAL A 1025 -10.76 -4.06 -30.71
C VAL A 1025 -9.28 -3.65 -30.57
N ASP A 1026 -8.91 -2.52 -31.17
CA ASP A 1026 -7.55 -1.95 -31.13
C ASP A 1026 -7.37 -0.90 -30.04
N ARG A 1027 -8.41 -0.11 -29.76
CA ARG A 1027 -8.47 0.91 -28.71
C ARG A 1027 -9.84 0.88 -28.05
N LEU A 1028 -9.87 0.88 -26.72
CA LEU A 1028 -11.08 0.95 -25.91
C LEU A 1028 -11.15 2.30 -25.21
N PHE A 1029 -12.24 3.04 -25.46
CA PHE A 1029 -12.49 4.36 -24.89
C PHE A 1029 -13.77 4.38 -24.05
N SER A 1030 -13.72 5.02 -22.89
CA SER A 1030 -14.86 5.18 -21.99
C SER A 1030 -14.96 6.61 -21.47
N ARG A 1031 -16.00 7.32 -21.90
CA ARG A 1031 -16.53 8.47 -21.17
C ARG A 1031 -17.81 8.10 -20.43
N VAL A 1032 -17.66 7.41 -19.30
CA VAL A 1032 -18.69 7.25 -18.26
C VAL A 1032 -18.29 8.13 -17.08
N GLY A 1033 -19.17 9.04 -16.65
CA GLY A 1033 -18.84 10.13 -15.72
C GLY A 1033 -18.14 9.67 -14.44
N ALA A 1034 -16.94 10.21 -14.20
CA ALA A 1034 -16.21 10.07 -12.96
C ALA A 1034 -16.67 11.11 -11.92
N SER A 1035 -16.55 10.77 -10.63
CA SER A 1035 -16.78 11.70 -9.52
C SER A 1035 -15.81 12.89 -9.55
N ASP A 1036 -16.31 14.08 -9.23
CA ASP A 1036 -15.62 15.37 -9.43
C ASP A 1036 -14.19 15.40 -8.86
N ASN A 1037 -13.24 15.78 -9.72
CA ASN A 1037 -11.82 15.84 -9.37
C ASN A 1037 -11.41 17.29 -9.06
N LEU A 1038 -11.87 17.83 -7.91
CA LEU A 1038 -11.70 19.24 -7.51
C LEU A 1038 -10.23 19.74 -7.44
N ALA A 1039 -9.24 18.84 -7.47
CA ALA A 1039 -7.84 19.13 -7.19
C ALA A 1039 -7.04 19.82 -8.32
N GLY A 1040 -7.68 20.42 -9.32
CA GLY A 1040 -7.00 20.88 -10.54
C GLY A 1040 -7.45 22.20 -11.17
N ASP A 1041 -8.26 23.02 -10.47
CA ASP A 1041 -8.80 24.32 -10.93
C ASP A 1041 -9.51 24.34 -12.30
N GLN A 1042 -9.79 23.17 -12.87
CA GLN A 1042 -10.47 23.02 -14.16
C GLN A 1042 -11.95 22.74 -13.98
N SER A 1043 -12.78 23.45 -14.76
CA SER A 1043 -14.21 23.18 -14.85
C SER A 1043 -14.45 21.72 -15.26
N THR A 1044 -15.37 21.04 -14.57
CA THR A 1044 -15.76 19.66 -14.87
C THR A 1044 -16.17 19.49 -16.34
N PHE A 1045 -16.87 20.47 -16.91
CA PHE A 1045 -17.21 20.54 -18.32
C PHE A 1045 -15.98 20.53 -19.25
N MET A 1046 -14.92 21.25 -18.90
CA MET A 1046 -13.67 21.26 -19.69
C MET A 1046 -12.98 19.89 -19.68
N VAL A 1047 -13.07 19.16 -18.55
CA VAL A 1047 -12.60 17.78 -18.48
C VAL A 1047 -13.44 16.89 -19.40
N GLU A 1048 -14.79 16.96 -19.35
CA GLU A 1048 -15.65 16.19 -20.26
C GLU A 1048 -15.32 16.45 -21.74
N MET A 1049 -15.04 17.71 -22.08
CA MET A 1049 -14.73 18.13 -23.45
C MET A 1049 -13.34 17.68 -23.92
N SER A 1050 -12.34 17.71 -23.04
CA SER A 1050 -11.00 17.19 -23.38
C SER A 1050 -10.97 15.66 -23.50
N GLU A 1051 -11.68 14.94 -22.64
CA GLU A 1051 -11.94 13.50 -22.77
C GLU A 1051 -12.65 13.19 -24.10
N THR A 1052 -13.76 13.90 -24.39
CA THR A 1052 -14.53 13.70 -25.64
C THR A 1052 -13.69 14.01 -26.88
N ALA A 1053 -12.91 15.09 -26.88
CA ALA A 1053 -12.01 15.44 -27.97
C ALA A 1053 -10.91 14.37 -28.15
N HIS A 1054 -10.32 13.86 -27.08
CA HIS A 1054 -9.32 12.79 -27.16
C HIS A 1054 -9.89 11.56 -27.88
N ILE A 1055 -11.10 11.11 -27.51
CA ILE A 1055 -11.78 9.98 -28.16
C ILE A 1055 -12.01 10.27 -29.65
N LEU A 1056 -12.55 11.44 -30.00
CA LEU A 1056 -12.85 11.80 -31.40
C LEU A 1056 -11.61 12.00 -32.29
N HIS A 1057 -10.45 12.31 -31.69
CA HIS A 1057 -9.17 12.38 -32.41
C HIS A 1057 -8.48 11.01 -32.57
N HIS A 1058 -8.67 10.06 -31.65
CA HIS A 1058 -7.86 8.83 -31.57
C HIS A 1058 -8.64 7.53 -31.85
N ALA A 1059 -9.97 7.56 -31.93
CA ALA A 1059 -10.77 6.39 -32.29
C ALA A 1059 -10.60 6.01 -33.78
N THR A 1060 -10.41 4.71 -34.04
CA THR A 1060 -10.33 4.10 -35.37
C THR A 1060 -11.62 3.31 -35.66
N PRO A 1061 -11.91 2.88 -36.90
CA PRO A 1061 -13.04 1.99 -37.19
C PRO A 1061 -13.02 0.67 -36.39
N ARG A 1062 -11.84 0.22 -35.93
CA ARG A 1062 -11.69 -0.97 -35.07
C ARG A 1062 -11.91 -0.67 -33.58
N SER A 1063 -11.95 0.58 -33.17
CA SER A 1063 -12.08 0.94 -31.75
C SER A 1063 -13.48 0.68 -31.22
N PHE A 1064 -13.57 0.52 -29.90
CA PHE A 1064 -14.84 0.40 -29.17
C PHE A 1064 -14.98 1.60 -28.22
N VAL A 1065 -16.11 2.30 -28.32
CA VAL A 1065 -16.35 3.57 -27.62
C VAL A 1065 -17.62 3.46 -26.78
N ILE A 1066 -17.53 3.85 -25.50
CA ILE A 1066 -18.72 4.12 -24.69
C ILE A 1066 -18.76 5.59 -24.24
N MET A 1067 -19.92 6.22 -24.34
CA MET A 1067 -20.17 7.60 -23.90
C MET A 1067 -21.48 7.68 -23.12
N ASP A 1068 -21.47 8.39 -22.00
CA ASP A 1068 -22.61 8.56 -21.10
C ASP A 1068 -22.84 10.06 -20.84
N GLU A 1069 -23.97 10.59 -21.31
CA GLU A 1069 -24.52 11.92 -21.00
C GLU A 1069 -23.60 13.13 -21.30
N VAL A 1070 -22.76 13.01 -22.34
CA VAL A 1070 -21.93 14.09 -22.90
C VAL A 1070 -22.74 15.38 -23.12
N GLY A 1071 -22.20 16.52 -22.67
CA GLY A 1071 -22.81 17.85 -22.83
C GLY A 1071 -23.59 18.34 -21.60
N ARG A 1072 -23.81 17.49 -20.59
CA ARG A 1072 -24.60 17.80 -19.38
C ARG A 1072 -24.15 19.06 -18.63
N GLY A 1073 -22.85 19.39 -18.65
CA GLY A 1073 -22.25 20.48 -17.86
C GLY A 1073 -22.38 21.91 -18.40
N THR A 1074 -23.18 22.17 -19.43
CA THR A 1074 -23.33 23.52 -20.04
C THR A 1074 -24.79 23.86 -20.40
N ALA A 1075 -25.01 25.02 -21.01
CA ALA A 1075 -26.31 25.44 -21.54
C ALA A 1075 -26.91 24.36 -22.47
N THR A 1076 -28.22 24.13 -22.37
CA THR A 1076 -28.88 22.99 -23.02
C THR A 1076 -28.77 22.99 -24.54
N THR A 1077 -28.73 24.16 -25.17
CA THR A 1077 -28.46 24.34 -26.62
C THR A 1077 -27.09 23.82 -27.03
N ASP A 1078 -26.08 24.16 -26.24
CA ASP A 1078 -24.68 23.96 -26.58
C ASP A 1078 -24.29 22.51 -26.27
N GLY A 1079 -24.76 21.97 -25.15
CA GLY A 1079 -24.63 20.56 -24.79
C GLY A 1079 -25.29 19.64 -25.81
N LEU A 1080 -26.49 19.99 -26.28
CA LEU A 1080 -27.20 19.26 -27.35
C LEU A 1080 -26.43 19.30 -28.68
N ALA A 1081 -25.92 20.47 -29.08
CA ALA A 1081 -25.16 20.63 -30.33
C ALA A 1081 -23.84 19.82 -30.30
N ILE A 1082 -23.13 19.85 -29.17
CA ILE A 1082 -21.89 19.08 -28.95
C ILE A 1082 -22.18 17.57 -28.95
N ALA A 1083 -23.23 17.13 -28.25
CA ALA A 1083 -23.63 15.72 -28.22
C ALA A 1083 -24.00 15.21 -29.62
N TYR A 1084 -24.71 16.01 -30.42
CA TYR A 1084 -25.01 15.70 -31.83
C TYR A 1084 -23.73 15.61 -32.68
N ALA A 1085 -22.81 16.57 -32.56
CA ALA A 1085 -21.56 16.57 -33.33
C ALA A 1085 -20.67 15.36 -33.00
N ALA A 1086 -20.56 14.99 -31.72
CA ALA A 1086 -19.82 13.81 -31.28
C ALA A 1086 -20.45 12.51 -31.80
N LEU A 1087 -21.76 12.34 -31.62
CA LEU A 1087 -22.51 11.16 -32.07
C LEU A 1087 -22.47 10.98 -33.59
N TRP A 1088 -22.63 12.06 -34.35
CA TRP A 1088 -22.52 12.05 -35.81
C TRP A 1088 -21.10 11.66 -36.27
N THR A 1089 -20.07 12.17 -35.58
CA THR A 1089 -18.67 11.87 -35.89
C THR A 1089 -18.35 10.40 -35.65
N LEU A 1090 -18.77 9.82 -34.52
CA LEU A 1090 -18.63 8.38 -34.25
C LEU A 1090 -19.36 7.54 -35.31
N ALA A 1091 -20.65 7.80 -35.54
CA ALA A 1091 -21.51 6.97 -36.38
C ALA A 1091 -21.20 7.04 -37.89
N ARG A 1092 -20.82 8.21 -38.43
CA ARG A 1092 -20.60 8.41 -39.88
C ARG A 1092 -19.16 8.67 -40.30
N ARG A 1093 -18.36 9.42 -39.51
CA ARG A 1093 -16.98 9.77 -39.92
C ARG A 1093 -15.98 8.69 -39.51
N ILE A 1094 -16.06 8.19 -38.29
CA ILE A 1094 -15.13 7.17 -37.75
C ILE A 1094 -15.68 5.76 -37.99
N ARG A 1095 -17.03 5.59 -37.91
CA ARG A 1095 -17.76 4.32 -38.06
C ARG A 1095 -17.29 3.23 -37.08
N CYS A 1096 -16.84 3.65 -35.90
CA CYS A 1096 -16.38 2.75 -34.83
C CYS A 1096 -17.55 2.21 -34.00
N ARG A 1097 -17.33 1.06 -33.36
CA ARG A 1097 -18.36 0.36 -32.57
C ARG A 1097 -18.65 1.15 -31.31
N SER A 1098 -19.83 1.77 -31.25
CA SER A 1098 -20.11 2.84 -30.28
C SER A 1098 -21.41 2.58 -29.50
N LEU A 1099 -21.38 2.75 -28.18
CA LEU A 1099 -22.56 2.79 -27.34
C LEU A 1099 -22.65 4.18 -26.69
N VAL A 1100 -23.67 4.95 -27.05
CA VAL A 1100 -23.86 6.33 -26.55
C VAL A 1100 -25.16 6.39 -25.78
N ALA A 1101 -25.12 6.76 -24.50
CA ALA A 1101 -26.31 7.05 -23.70
C ALA A 1101 -26.54 8.57 -23.59
N THR A 1102 -27.79 8.99 -23.74
CA THR A 1102 -28.17 10.41 -23.68
C THR A 1102 -29.35 10.64 -22.73
N HIS A 1103 -29.46 11.87 -22.24
CA HIS A 1103 -30.65 12.39 -21.54
C HIS A 1103 -31.41 13.43 -22.39
N TYR A 1104 -30.84 13.89 -23.51
CA TYR A 1104 -31.52 14.76 -24.48
C TYR A 1104 -32.48 13.94 -25.34
N HIS A 1105 -33.78 14.25 -25.27
CA HIS A 1105 -34.79 13.64 -26.14
C HIS A 1105 -34.81 14.33 -27.51
N GLU A 1106 -34.55 15.63 -27.52
CA GLU A 1106 -34.38 16.52 -28.68
C GLU A 1106 -33.36 15.96 -29.67
N LEU A 1107 -32.27 15.38 -29.15
CA LEU A 1107 -31.23 14.70 -29.93
C LEU A 1107 -31.80 13.57 -30.79
N THR A 1108 -32.80 12.84 -30.29
CA THR A 1108 -33.44 11.76 -31.06
C THR A 1108 -34.32 12.31 -32.18
N ASP A 1109 -35.10 13.36 -31.91
CA ASP A 1109 -35.97 14.00 -32.89
C ASP A 1109 -35.18 14.74 -33.99
N MET A 1110 -34.01 15.31 -33.66
CA MET A 1110 -33.06 15.85 -34.66
C MET A 1110 -32.55 14.77 -35.63
N ILE A 1111 -32.38 13.53 -35.18
CA ILE A 1111 -31.81 12.42 -35.98
C ILE A 1111 -32.89 11.68 -36.77
N THR A 1112 -34.07 11.46 -36.19
CA THR A 1112 -35.21 10.80 -36.87
C THR A 1112 -36.01 11.76 -37.76
N GLY A 1113 -35.91 13.07 -37.51
CA GLY A 1113 -36.80 14.08 -38.06
C GLY A 1113 -38.09 14.20 -37.25
N SER A 1114 -38.58 15.44 -37.10
CA SER A 1114 -39.77 15.78 -36.32
C SER A 1114 -41.03 15.12 -36.89
N GLY A 1115 -41.52 14.08 -36.22
CA GLY A 1115 -42.71 13.32 -36.63
C GLY A 1115 -42.45 11.97 -37.29
N GLY A 1116 -41.22 11.45 -37.23
CA GLY A 1116 -40.83 10.17 -37.84
C GLY A 1116 -41.40 8.91 -37.17
N ASP A 1117 -42.67 8.60 -37.43
CA ASP A 1117 -43.11 7.20 -37.54
C ASP A 1117 -42.40 6.56 -38.75
N ALA A 1118 -42.09 5.26 -38.70
CA ALA A 1118 -41.06 4.63 -39.56
C ALA A 1118 -41.46 4.38 -41.04
N LYS A 1119 -42.20 5.29 -41.68
CA LYS A 1119 -42.68 5.21 -43.09
C LYS A 1119 -42.77 6.58 -43.78
N GLY A 1120 -41.64 7.26 -44.01
CA GLY A 1120 -41.59 8.53 -44.75
C GLY A 1120 -40.31 8.71 -45.56
N GLY A 1121 -40.42 8.98 -46.87
CA GLY A 1121 -39.31 8.97 -47.83
C GLY A 1121 -38.36 10.17 -47.82
N GLY A 1122 -38.12 10.80 -46.66
CA GLY A 1122 -37.03 11.77 -46.49
C GLY A 1122 -35.69 11.07 -46.24
N LYS A 1123 -34.57 11.69 -46.62
CA LYS A 1123 -33.23 11.15 -46.28
C LYS A 1123 -33.01 11.28 -44.77
N SER A 1124 -33.20 10.18 -44.03
CA SER A 1124 -33.08 10.15 -42.58
C SER A 1124 -31.65 10.41 -42.12
N HIS A 1125 -31.46 11.27 -41.13
CA HIS A 1125 -30.15 11.40 -40.47
C HIS A 1125 -29.82 10.17 -39.59
N ALA A 1126 -30.71 9.19 -39.50
CA ALA A 1126 -30.57 7.95 -38.72
C ALA A 1126 -29.62 6.88 -39.30
N ASP A 1127 -29.22 6.90 -40.58
CA ASP A 1127 -28.33 5.84 -41.11
C ASP A 1127 -27.03 5.70 -40.30
N GLY A 1128 -26.69 4.46 -39.92
CA GLY A 1128 -25.58 4.15 -39.01
C GLY A 1128 -25.95 4.03 -37.53
N LEU A 1129 -27.19 4.37 -37.13
CA LEU A 1129 -27.64 4.34 -35.73
C LEU A 1129 -28.78 3.33 -35.50
N ALA A 1130 -28.68 2.59 -34.39
CA ALA A 1130 -29.78 1.81 -33.82
C ALA A 1130 -30.25 2.43 -32.50
N PHE A 1131 -31.56 2.59 -32.31
CA PHE A 1131 -32.13 3.20 -31.12
C PHE A 1131 -32.60 2.16 -30.10
N TYR A 1132 -32.21 2.36 -28.85
CA TYR A 1132 -32.63 1.53 -27.72
C TYR A 1132 -33.03 2.40 -26.52
N HIS A 1133 -33.78 1.81 -25.59
CA HIS A 1133 -34.17 2.46 -24.35
C HIS A 1133 -34.22 1.49 -23.17
N THR A 1134 -34.28 2.07 -21.97
CA THR A 1134 -34.63 1.38 -20.72
C THR A 1134 -35.99 1.87 -20.23
N SER A 1135 -36.79 0.97 -19.65
CA SER A 1135 -38.16 1.24 -19.22
C SER A 1135 -38.37 1.13 -17.71
N LEU A 1136 -39.40 1.83 -17.22
CA LEU A 1136 -40.02 1.62 -15.93
C LEU A 1136 -41.23 0.68 -16.11
N PHE A 1137 -41.40 -0.24 -15.18
CA PHE A 1137 -42.69 -0.91 -14.95
C PHE A 1137 -43.49 -0.08 -13.95
N THR A 1138 -44.80 0.03 -14.15
CA THR A 1138 -45.73 0.63 -13.20
C THR A 1138 -46.89 -0.32 -13.02
N ASP A 1139 -47.17 -0.65 -11.76
CA ASP A 1139 -48.21 -1.57 -11.32
C ASP A 1139 -49.59 -0.89 -11.31
N GLU A 1140 -50.66 -1.66 -11.19
CA GLU A 1140 -52.04 -1.13 -11.17
C GLU A 1140 -52.31 -0.25 -9.94
N GLU A 1141 -51.59 -0.47 -8.84
CA GLU A 1141 -51.59 0.39 -7.65
C GLU A 1141 -50.79 1.70 -7.82
N GLY A 1142 -50.11 1.91 -8.96
CA GLY A 1142 -49.26 3.06 -9.20
C GLY A 1142 -47.84 2.96 -8.60
N HIS A 1143 -47.49 1.85 -7.95
CA HIS A 1143 -46.12 1.50 -7.58
C HIS A 1143 -45.26 1.30 -8.84
N PHE A 1144 -43.98 1.69 -8.84
CA PHE A 1144 -43.12 1.58 -10.03
C PHE A 1144 -41.70 1.09 -9.73
N SER A 1145 -41.11 0.37 -10.67
CA SER A 1145 -39.80 -0.27 -10.55
C SER A 1145 -39.01 -0.25 -11.86
N PHE A 1146 -37.68 -0.25 -11.76
CA PHE A 1146 -36.78 -0.26 -12.91
C PHE A 1146 -36.64 -1.69 -13.45
N VAL A 1147 -36.98 -1.88 -14.72
CA VAL A 1147 -36.94 -3.21 -15.36
C VAL A 1147 -35.50 -3.65 -15.68
N HIS A 1148 -34.56 -2.70 -15.78
CA HIS A 1148 -33.15 -2.89 -16.15
C HIS A 1148 -32.91 -3.69 -17.46
N LYS A 1149 -33.95 -3.86 -18.27
CA LYS A 1149 -33.91 -4.48 -19.59
C LYS A 1149 -33.75 -3.39 -20.64
N VAL A 1150 -32.82 -3.59 -21.56
CA VAL A 1150 -32.62 -2.75 -22.75
C VAL A 1150 -33.51 -3.29 -23.88
N LEU A 1151 -34.34 -2.42 -24.45
CA LEU A 1151 -35.33 -2.73 -25.48
C LEU A 1151 -35.15 -1.81 -26.71
N PRO A 1152 -35.43 -2.27 -27.93
CA PRO A 1152 -35.34 -1.44 -29.13
C PRO A 1152 -36.38 -0.31 -29.12
N GLY A 1153 -36.08 0.80 -29.79
CA GLY A 1153 -36.91 2.00 -29.84
C GLY A 1153 -36.48 3.11 -28.87
N ILE A 1154 -37.13 4.26 -28.93
CA ILE A 1154 -36.79 5.49 -28.19
C ILE A 1154 -37.77 5.69 -27.02
N SER A 1155 -37.27 6.00 -25.81
CA SER A 1155 -38.15 6.49 -24.75
C SER A 1155 -38.46 7.98 -24.96
N ARG A 1156 -39.75 8.29 -25.15
CA ARG A 1156 -40.29 9.65 -25.32
C ARG A 1156 -40.92 10.23 -24.04
N ARG A 1157 -40.72 9.61 -22.87
CA ARG A 1157 -41.26 10.09 -21.58
C ARG A 1157 -40.12 10.45 -20.64
N SER A 1158 -40.13 11.70 -20.15
CA SER A 1158 -39.26 12.09 -19.03
C SER A 1158 -39.84 11.54 -17.73
N HIS A 1159 -39.06 10.70 -17.06
CA HIS A 1159 -39.45 10.04 -15.81
C HIS A 1159 -38.91 10.76 -14.56
N GLY A 1160 -38.36 11.97 -14.69
CA GLY A 1160 -37.70 12.70 -13.60
C GLY A 1160 -38.59 12.90 -12.37
N LEU A 1161 -39.86 13.27 -12.57
CA LEU A 1161 -40.82 13.46 -11.47
C LEU A 1161 -41.16 12.15 -10.73
N GLN A 1162 -41.06 11.00 -11.41
CA GLN A 1162 -41.24 9.68 -10.80
C GLN A 1162 -39.99 9.28 -9.99
N VAL A 1163 -38.79 9.59 -10.49
CA VAL A 1163 -37.55 9.41 -9.70
C VAL A 1163 -37.56 10.28 -8.44
N ALA A 1164 -38.04 11.53 -8.53
CA ALA A 1164 -38.24 12.40 -7.37
C ALA A 1164 -39.25 11.81 -6.36
N GLN A 1165 -40.35 11.23 -6.83
CA GLN A 1165 -41.32 10.53 -5.98
C GLN A 1165 -40.71 9.33 -5.24
N LEU A 1166 -39.82 8.54 -5.87
CA LEU A 1166 -39.05 7.48 -5.18
C LEU A 1166 -38.05 8.02 -4.15
N ALA A 1167 -37.52 9.23 -4.35
CA ALA A 1167 -36.64 9.90 -3.40
C ALA A 1167 -37.39 10.54 -2.21
N GLY A 1168 -38.71 10.37 -2.12
CA GLY A 1168 -39.53 10.96 -1.04
C GLY A 1168 -39.82 12.45 -1.21
N PHE A 1169 -39.74 12.98 -2.43
CA PHE A 1169 -40.01 14.40 -2.70
C PHE A 1169 -41.47 14.76 -2.38
N PRO A 1170 -41.77 15.91 -1.73
CA PRO A 1170 -43.12 16.22 -1.25
C PRO A 1170 -44.19 16.23 -2.35
N ALA A 1171 -45.37 15.68 -2.04
CA ALA A 1171 -46.47 15.53 -3.00
C ALA A 1171 -46.91 16.88 -3.61
N ASP A 1172 -46.94 17.94 -2.82
CA ASP A 1172 -47.33 19.29 -3.25
C ASP A 1172 -46.29 19.89 -4.22
N ALA A 1173 -45.00 19.65 -3.95
CA ALA A 1173 -43.90 20.06 -4.82
C ALA A 1173 -43.86 19.23 -6.12
N LEU A 1174 -44.24 17.95 -6.08
CA LEU A 1174 -44.47 17.14 -7.28
C LEU A 1174 -45.68 17.63 -8.09
N ALA A 1175 -46.73 18.13 -7.44
CA ALA A 1175 -47.89 18.72 -8.13
C ALA A 1175 -47.49 20.00 -8.88
N LEU A 1176 -46.80 20.94 -8.19
CA LEU A 1176 -46.26 22.15 -8.79
C LEU A 1176 -45.30 21.85 -9.96
N ALA A 1177 -44.41 20.86 -9.80
CA ALA A 1177 -43.49 20.46 -10.86
C ALA A 1177 -44.20 19.86 -12.10
N ARG A 1178 -45.34 19.16 -11.91
CA ARG A 1178 -46.20 18.70 -13.03
C ARG A 1178 -46.85 19.89 -13.74
N GLU A 1179 -47.34 20.87 -12.99
CA GLU A 1179 -47.98 22.08 -13.53
C GLU A 1179 -46.99 22.90 -14.38
N VAL A 1180 -45.79 23.17 -13.87
CA VAL A 1180 -44.73 23.89 -14.61
C VAL A 1180 -44.32 23.13 -15.89
N MET A 1181 -44.21 21.80 -15.83
CA MET A 1181 -43.95 20.99 -17.05
C MET A 1181 -45.09 21.07 -18.08
N GLN A 1182 -46.35 21.15 -17.64
CA GLN A 1182 -47.49 21.33 -18.55
C GLN A 1182 -47.50 22.73 -19.17
N GLN A 1183 -47.19 23.77 -18.40
CA GLN A 1183 -47.05 25.14 -18.90
C GLN A 1183 -45.92 25.26 -19.94
N GLN A 1184 -44.82 24.51 -19.79
CA GLN A 1184 -43.71 24.46 -20.76
C GLN A 1184 -43.94 23.58 -21.99
N THR A 1185 -44.96 22.72 -22.01
CA THR A 1185 -45.25 21.81 -23.15
C THR A 1185 -46.41 22.26 -24.04
N LEU A 1186 -47.06 23.39 -23.73
CA LEU A 1186 -48.02 24.04 -24.61
C LEU A 1186 -47.30 24.84 -25.72
N PRO A 1187 -47.59 24.62 -27.02
CA PRO A 1187 -46.98 25.38 -28.09
C PRO A 1187 -47.53 26.82 -28.14
N SER A 1188 -46.63 27.79 -28.30
CA SER A 1188 -46.94 29.23 -28.32
C SER A 1188 -47.67 29.69 -29.58
N SER A 1189 -48.94 29.29 -29.75
CA SER A 1189 -49.79 29.73 -30.87
C SER A 1189 -51.26 29.91 -30.50
N ALA A 1190 -51.78 31.10 -30.84
CA ALA A 1190 -53.20 31.49 -30.90
C ALA A 1190 -54.02 31.48 -29.59
N THR A 1191 -54.28 32.70 -29.08
CA THR A 1191 -55.65 33.26 -29.09
C THR A 1191 -55.57 34.78 -29.27
N ALA A 1192 -56.58 35.37 -29.91
CA ALA A 1192 -56.68 36.82 -30.13
C ALA A 1192 -58.16 37.29 -30.02
N ALA A 1193 -58.33 38.60 -29.83
CA ALA A 1193 -59.57 39.39 -29.83
C ALA A 1193 -60.44 39.43 -28.53
N ALA A 1194 -61.18 40.54 -28.40
CA ALA A 1194 -62.03 41.01 -27.29
C ALA A 1194 -61.26 41.44 -25.99
N VAL A 1195 -61.00 42.73 -25.68
CA VAL A 1195 -61.90 43.92 -25.50
C VAL A 1195 -62.81 43.71 -24.28
N GLU A 1196 -62.78 44.52 -23.22
CA GLU A 1196 -62.97 45.99 -23.17
C GLU A 1196 -61.88 46.84 -22.47
N THR A 1197 -62.05 48.17 -22.48
CA THR A 1197 -61.17 49.17 -21.86
C THR A 1197 -61.96 50.40 -21.41
N PRO A 1198 -61.65 51.02 -20.26
CA PRO A 1198 -61.95 52.45 -20.03
C PRO A 1198 -60.69 53.32 -20.23
N THR A 1199 -60.78 54.32 -21.11
CA THR A 1199 -59.66 55.19 -21.51
C THR A 1199 -59.55 56.51 -20.72
N ARG A 1200 -58.33 57.09 -20.71
CA ARG A 1200 -57.92 58.54 -20.75
C ARG A 1200 -56.94 58.90 -19.63
N ARG A 1201 -55.91 59.76 -19.77
CA ARG A 1201 -55.25 60.57 -20.85
C ARG A 1201 -53.81 60.85 -20.30
N SER A 1202 -52.75 61.29 -20.99
CA SER A 1202 -52.43 61.86 -22.33
C SER A 1202 -50.91 61.60 -22.58
N ALA A 1203 -50.38 61.14 -23.72
CA ALA A 1203 -50.38 61.66 -25.11
C ALA A 1203 -49.26 62.69 -25.45
N ILE A 1204 -48.24 62.23 -26.20
CA ILE A 1204 -47.31 62.94 -27.14
C ILE A 1204 -46.50 61.85 -27.91
N ALA A 1205 -46.12 62.09 -29.18
CA ALA A 1205 -45.31 61.19 -30.05
C ALA A 1205 -44.91 61.92 -31.36
N PRO A 1206 -44.08 61.34 -32.27
CA PRO A 1206 -42.87 60.48 -32.16
C PRO A 1206 -41.65 61.31 -32.69
N PRO A 1207 -40.71 60.85 -33.57
CA PRO A 1207 -39.94 59.60 -33.76
C PRO A 1207 -38.40 59.88 -33.53
N PRO A 1208 -37.38 59.20 -34.12
CA PRO A 1208 -37.28 57.86 -34.74
C PRO A 1208 -36.20 56.93 -34.09
N VAL A 1209 -36.05 55.73 -34.68
CA VAL A 1209 -35.01 54.69 -34.51
C VAL A 1209 -33.76 55.06 -33.69
N GLY A 1210 -33.54 54.36 -32.55
CA GLY A 1210 -32.33 54.44 -31.74
C GLY A 1210 -32.13 53.19 -30.86
N PHE A 1211 -30.89 52.94 -30.43
CA PHE A 1211 -30.48 51.73 -29.69
C PHE A 1211 -31.14 51.60 -28.31
N ALA A 1212 -31.44 50.36 -27.90
CA ALA A 1212 -31.85 50.05 -26.52
C ALA A 1212 -30.62 49.76 -25.63
N THR A 1213 -30.66 50.28 -24.40
CA THR A 1213 -29.60 50.16 -23.38
C THR A 1213 -29.77 48.93 -22.47
N PRO A 1214 -28.74 48.57 -21.66
CA PRO A 1214 -28.77 47.39 -20.78
C PRO A 1214 -29.76 47.50 -19.60
N PRO A 1215 -30.00 46.39 -18.87
CA PRO A 1215 -30.73 46.41 -17.60
C PRO A 1215 -30.10 47.33 -16.55
N LEU A 1216 -30.90 47.80 -15.59
CA LEU A 1216 -30.39 48.47 -14.40
C LEU A 1216 -29.54 47.51 -13.55
N PRO A 1217 -28.45 47.98 -12.93
CA PRO A 1217 -27.58 47.14 -12.12
C PRO A 1217 -28.25 46.75 -10.80
N ASP A 1218 -27.93 45.56 -10.32
CA ASP A 1218 -28.33 45.08 -9.01
C ASP A 1218 -27.65 45.92 -7.90
N PRO A 1219 -28.41 46.50 -6.94
CA PRO A 1219 -27.84 47.34 -5.88
C PRO A 1219 -26.89 46.61 -4.94
N GLU A 1220 -26.94 45.28 -4.85
CA GLU A 1220 -25.94 44.51 -4.07
C GLU A 1220 -24.63 44.37 -4.86
N ALA A 1221 -24.71 44.01 -6.15
CA ALA A 1221 -23.54 43.90 -7.02
C ALA A 1221 -22.74 45.21 -7.13
N SER A 1222 -23.40 46.36 -7.11
CA SER A 1222 -22.72 47.66 -7.12
C SER A 1222 -21.89 47.93 -5.86
N ARG A 1223 -22.35 47.45 -4.69
CA ARG A 1223 -21.64 47.64 -3.40
C ARG A 1223 -20.42 46.76 -3.28
N ASP A 1224 -20.53 45.50 -3.69
CA ASP A 1224 -19.41 44.57 -3.60
C ASP A 1224 -18.34 44.86 -4.68
N HIS A 1225 -18.73 45.42 -5.83
CA HIS A 1225 -17.77 45.98 -6.79
C HIS A 1225 -17.02 47.21 -6.23
N GLU A 1226 -17.72 48.12 -5.55
CA GLU A 1226 -17.11 49.31 -4.93
C GLU A 1226 -16.12 48.93 -3.81
N ARG A 1227 -16.49 47.95 -2.97
CA ARG A 1227 -15.60 47.33 -1.97
C ARG A 1227 -14.37 46.67 -2.60
N LEU A 1228 -14.55 45.91 -3.69
CA LEU A 1228 -13.44 45.27 -4.41
C LEU A 1228 -12.45 46.28 -4.97
N GLU A 1229 -12.92 47.39 -5.55
CA GLU A 1229 -12.05 48.48 -6.02
C GLU A 1229 -11.38 49.23 -4.86
N GLN A 1230 -12.04 49.37 -3.71
CA GLN A 1230 -11.45 49.97 -2.51
C GLN A 1230 -10.31 49.10 -1.94
N ILE A 1231 -10.51 47.78 -1.84
CA ILE A 1231 -9.48 46.81 -1.42
C ILE A 1231 -8.31 46.77 -2.43
N LYS A 1232 -8.60 46.77 -3.74
CA LYS A 1232 -7.57 46.85 -4.80
C LYS A 1232 -6.70 48.10 -4.68
N ARG A 1233 -7.28 49.27 -4.37
CA ARG A 1233 -6.52 50.52 -4.17
C ARG A 1233 -5.58 50.47 -2.97
N ILE A 1234 -5.90 49.69 -1.94
CA ILE A 1234 -5.04 49.47 -0.77
C ILE A 1234 -3.90 48.50 -1.12
N LEU A 1235 -4.16 47.46 -1.92
CA LEU A 1235 -3.21 46.37 -2.17
C LEU A 1235 -2.30 46.55 -3.40
N LEU A 1236 -2.79 47.10 -4.53
CA LEU A 1236 -1.97 47.24 -5.75
C LEU A 1236 -0.67 48.05 -5.61
N PRO A 1237 -0.57 49.13 -4.79
CA PRO A 1237 0.66 49.90 -4.68
C PRO A 1237 1.66 49.34 -3.64
N VAL A 1238 1.39 48.18 -3.03
CA VAL A 1238 2.19 47.62 -1.94
C VAL A 1238 3.09 46.49 -2.43
N ASP A 1239 4.40 46.74 -2.46
CA ASP A 1239 5.41 45.69 -2.64
C ASP A 1239 5.49 44.83 -1.37
N THR A 1240 5.13 43.55 -1.50
CA THR A 1240 5.06 42.60 -0.38
C THR A 1240 6.44 42.13 0.11
N GLU A 1241 7.50 42.25 -0.70
CA GLU A 1241 8.84 41.80 -0.33
C GLU A 1241 9.62 42.84 0.52
N GLN A 1242 9.12 44.08 0.60
CA GLN A 1242 9.79 45.20 1.29
C GLN A 1242 9.04 45.72 2.54
N LEU A 1243 7.94 45.06 2.95
CA LEU A 1243 7.16 45.46 4.13
C LEU A 1243 7.90 45.16 5.45
N THR A 1244 8.12 46.18 6.29
CA THR A 1244 8.49 45.92 7.69
C THR A 1244 7.29 45.39 8.47
N ALA A 1245 7.53 44.57 9.51
CA ALA A 1245 6.46 43.95 10.31
C ALA A 1245 5.44 44.95 10.88
N ARG A 1246 5.87 46.18 11.22
CA ARG A 1246 4.99 47.24 11.71
C ARG A 1246 4.11 47.84 10.60
N GLN A 1247 4.61 47.93 9.37
CA GLN A 1247 3.80 48.36 8.22
C GLN A 1247 2.79 47.27 7.83
N ALA A 1248 3.19 45.99 7.86
CA ALA A 1248 2.27 44.87 7.63
C ALA A 1248 1.12 44.83 8.66
N ILE A 1249 1.41 45.05 9.95
CA ILE A 1249 0.38 45.13 10.99
C ILE A 1249 -0.58 46.31 10.76
N ASN A 1250 -0.09 47.47 10.36
CA ASN A 1250 -0.94 48.62 10.02
C ASN A 1250 -1.82 48.32 8.80
N LEU A 1251 -1.26 47.77 7.73
CA LEU A 1251 -1.99 47.40 6.51
C LEU A 1251 -3.12 46.39 6.81
N ILE A 1252 -2.86 45.41 7.69
CA ILE A 1252 -3.86 44.45 8.18
C ILE A 1252 -4.97 45.16 8.99
N PHE A 1253 -4.66 46.26 9.68
CA PHE A 1253 -5.64 47.08 10.40
C PHE A 1253 -6.52 47.91 9.44
N ASP A 1254 -5.92 48.55 8.45
CA ASP A 1254 -6.62 49.37 7.43
C ASP A 1254 -7.57 48.48 6.57
N LEU A 1255 -7.13 47.26 6.26
CA LEU A 1255 -7.98 46.23 5.65
C LEU A 1255 -9.12 45.79 6.61
N LYS A 1256 -8.84 45.65 7.91
CA LYS A 1256 -9.88 45.31 8.92
C LYS A 1256 -10.93 46.40 9.15
N GLU A 1257 -10.61 47.66 8.89
CA GLU A 1257 -11.58 48.76 8.93
C GLU A 1257 -12.46 48.76 7.67
N SER A 1258 -11.88 48.49 6.50
CA SER A 1258 -12.59 48.45 5.21
C SER A 1258 -13.45 47.18 4.98
N PHE A 1259 -13.38 46.20 5.88
CA PHE A 1259 -14.26 45.02 5.94
C PHE A 1259 -15.45 45.15 6.91
N LYS A 1260 -15.68 46.33 7.51
CA LYS A 1260 -16.87 46.63 8.35
C LYS A 1260 -18.03 47.23 7.55
#